data_AF-A0A3Q9F4P3-F1
#
_entry.id   AF-A0A3Q9F4P3-F1
#
_cell.length_a   1.000
_cell.length_b   1.000
_cell.length_c   1.000
_cell.angle_alpha   90.00
_cell.angle_beta   90.00
_cell.angle_gamma   90.00
#
_symmetry.space_group_name_H-M   'P 1'
#
loop_
_entity.id
_entity.type
_entity.pdbx_description
1 polymer ?
#
loop_
_entity_poly.entity_id
_entity_poly.type
_entity_poly.pdbx_seq_one_letter_code
_entity_poly.pdbx_strand_id
1 'polypeptide(L)'
;MLEREVENLLEQQLRKLNWKLEVGQKDRQVYRQQPRSRDEINNLKTSGSVKFPDFILYESDKVAEPIAIIETKRPEYKDLEQAKKQGMLYATALKAKFLFLYNANRFITYYVPSGENLFVDGIELTELVSLEDLIKFKGNKLTLNETAEIKSKSDLINVFKVANDKLREAGVNAGIARFAEFSNLLFLKLVSELNNERHYNISKPYLWETYRGMDSDVMLQYINATVIPGLNVLFDSSEAQPLFTPLRIKNPIKLKEIVNKLDTLDLKKIDTDIKGDAFEYFIQKYNQTNNDLGEYFTPRHIVKFLNDIVKPTFGDKIYDPFCGTGGMLIVAFEKILSELNDKGLLDEYNLSSLREKTIWGSEISDTSRIAKMNMILSGDGHSNIKQQDSFSNPVSDKYSVVISNIPFNMDVNEEQAQLYKPYIKKGNSVSILHILKSLKKSNSKSRASIIVPDAVLNDRSMKDLREKIVKSGQLLGLISLPSKVFEPYTEAKTSILVFGSEVNVPTEKVFFFKVKNDGFTLTKRRRPLVGINDLDEFIALHEQMLKTNYHEILEHRNLFYVDRNDILTNSNNSLLLSQYHDELRDGFIRIETIMERIREKNSDRFPTASITNSEFWGMPLGEELWGENFISVTSEDNSDYSVVRKNDISFNPARANIRSFGLCKSESPVAVSSAYPVFRLKEEYTGKYLAEYVYLQIKHNPEVLEDIAERAYGTIRQSLSKDEFKKVQIPDLPICEQERIVTDVNSKFELYNSLKDELNTLKL
;
A
#
# COMPACT_ATOMS: atom_id res chain seq x y z
N MET A 1 22.04 -13.26 12.55
CA MET A 1 21.27 -13.99 13.57
C MET A 1 22.14 -15.12 14.10
N LEU A 2 22.39 -15.15 15.41
CA LEU A 2 23.11 -16.25 16.06
C LEU A 2 22.21 -17.50 16.09
N GLU A 3 22.80 -18.69 16.10
CA GLU A 3 22.07 -19.98 16.10
C GLU A 3 21.10 -20.10 17.29
N ARG A 4 21.52 -19.58 18.45
CA ARG A 4 20.69 -19.48 19.66
C ARG A 4 19.44 -18.60 19.49
N GLU A 5 19.48 -17.58 18.62
CA GLU A 5 18.32 -16.75 18.31
C GLU A 5 17.31 -17.51 17.43
N VAL A 6 17.80 -18.37 16.53
CA VAL A 6 16.98 -19.27 15.70
C VAL A 6 16.27 -20.30 16.58
N GLU A 7 16.97 -20.88 17.55
CA GLU A 7 16.39 -21.80 18.53
C GLU A 7 15.29 -21.15 19.39
N ASN A 8 15.51 -19.90 19.85
CA ASN A 8 14.50 -19.18 20.63
C ASN A 8 13.25 -18.87 19.79
N LEU A 9 13.42 -18.53 18.51
CA LEU A 9 12.31 -18.28 17.59
C LEU A 9 11.52 -19.58 17.31
N LEU A 10 12.22 -20.71 17.22
CA LEU A 10 11.59 -22.03 17.08
C LEU A 10 10.80 -22.42 18.33
N GLU A 11 11.30 -22.13 19.54
CA GLU A 11 10.53 -22.35 20.78
C GLU A 11 9.21 -21.58 20.78
N GLN A 12 9.21 -20.33 20.29
CA GLN A 12 7.99 -19.54 20.16
C GLN A 12 7.01 -20.16 19.15
N GLN A 13 7.50 -20.71 18.04
CA GLN A 13 6.66 -21.41 17.05
C GLN A 13 6.05 -22.70 17.61
N LEU A 14 6.83 -23.49 18.35
CA LEU A 14 6.35 -24.70 19.03
C LEU A 14 5.23 -24.37 20.03
N ARG A 15 5.36 -23.27 20.80
CA ARG A 15 4.30 -22.79 21.71
C ARG A 15 3.02 -22.41 20.98
N LYS A 16 3.13 -21.70 19.84
CA LYS A 16 1.97 -21.31 19.02
C LYS A 16 1.21 -22.53 18.47
N LEU A 17 1.92 -23.64 18.25
CA LEU A 17 1.36 -24.93 17.80
C LEU A 17 0.91 -25.81 18.99
N ASN A 18 0.78 -25.25 20.19
CA ASN A 18 0.35 -25.93 21.42
C ASN A 18 1.25 -27.09 21.90
N TRP A 19 2.52 -27.12 21.49
CA TRP A 19 3.48 -28.07 22.07
C TRP A 19 3.81 -27.72 23.51
N LYS A 20 3.97 -28.73 24.37
CA LYS A 20 4.29 -28.56 25.79
C LYS A 20 5.80 -28.61 26.05
N LEU A 21 6.43 -27.47 26.36
CA LEU A 21 7.89 -27.34 26.53
C LEU A 21 8.35 -27.17 27.98
N GLU A 22 7.47 -26.79 28.91
CA GLU A 22 7.85 -26.37 30.26
C GLU A 22 8.47 -27.51 31.09
N VAL A 23 9.61 -27.20 31.72
CA VAL A 23 10.30 -28.15 32.59
C VAL A 23 9.46 -28.38 33.85
N GLY A 24 9.11 -29.64 34.15
CA GLY A 24 8.28 -30.01 35.29
C GLY A 24 6.77 -30.08 34.99
N GLN A 25 6.33 -29.71 33.78
CA GLN A 25 4.95 -29.92 33.36
C GLN A 25 4.69 -31.42 33.12
N LYS A 26 3.57 -31.93 33.64
CA LYS A 26 3.08 -33.27 33.34
C LYS A 26 2.76 -33.38 31.85
N ASP A 27 3.18 -34.45 31.19
CA ASP A 27 3.09 -34.64 29.73
C ASP A 27 3.95 -33.66 28.89
N ARG A 28 5.14 -33.26 29.35
CA ARG A 28 6.09 -32.49 28.52
C ARG A 28 6.43 -33.23 27.23
N GLN A 29 6.33 -32.53 26.10
CA GLN A 29 6.47 -33.08 24.76
C GLN A 29 7.76 -32.66 24.05
N VAL A 30 8.33 -31.49 24.38
CA VAL A 30 9.53 -30.98 23.69
C VAL A 30 10.72 -30.89 24.64
N TYR A 31 11.85 -31.44 24.21
CA TYR A 31 13.09 -31.45 24.95
C TYR A 31 14.20 -30.83 24.09
N ARG A 32 14.86 -29.81 24.62
CA ARG A 32 15.94 -29.08 23.94
C ARG A 32 17.29 -29.65 24.36
N GLN A 33 18.08 -30.14 23.41
CA GLN A 33 19.43 -30.71 23.59
C GLN A 33 19.53 -31.73 24.74
N GLN A 34 18.42 -32.38 25.08
CA GLN A 34 18.31 -33.22 26.26
C GLN A 34 17.45 -34.45 25.94
N PRO A 35 18.07 -35.58 25.56
CA PRO A 35 17.34 -36.84 25.47
C PRO A 35 16.73 -37.22 26.82
N ARG A 36 15.59 -37.88 26.78
CA ARG A 36 14.74 -38.20 27.93
C ARG A 36 15.25 -39.41 28.71
N SER A 37 16.06 -40.30 28.11
CA SER A 37 16.56 -41.52 28.76
C SER A 37 18.04 -41.81 28.55
N ARG A 38 18.62 -42.63 29.43
CA ARG A 38 20.01 -43.12 29.30
C ARG A 38 20.22 -43.95 28.03
N ASP A 39 19.19 -44.67 27.59
CA ASP A 39 19.24 -45.49 26.38
C ASP A 39 19.30 -44.61 25.12
N GLU A 40 18.53 -43.52 25.07
CA GLU A 40 18.64 -42.54 23.99
C GLU A 40 20.03 -41.87 23.94
N ILE A 41 20.59 -41.51 25.11
CA ILE A 41 21.96 -40.99 25.20
C ILE A 41 22.98 -42.01 24.69
N ASN A 42 22.80 -43.29 24.99
CA ASN A 42 23.67 -44.35 24.50
C ASN A 42 23.52 -44.58 22.99
N ASN A 43 22.31 -44.49 22.44
CA ASN A 43 22.06 -44.63 21.01
C ASN A 43 22.66 -43.47 20.19
N LEU A 44 22.84 -42.28 20.79
CA LEU A 44 23.47 -41.11 20.18
C LEU A 44 25.01 -41.08 20.29
N LYS A 45 25.64 -42.09 20.89
CA LYS A 45 27.10 -42.18 20.99
C LYS A 45 27.71 -42.61 19.65
N THR A 46 28.46 -41.71 19.03
CA THR A 46 29.25 -42.02 17.84
C THR A 46 30.72 -41.75 18.13
N SER A 47 31.58 -42.78 18.01
CA SER A 47 33.03 -42.69 18.21
C SER A 47 33.46 -42.09 19.56
N GLY A 48 32.74 -42.39 20.65
CA GLY A 48 33.09 -41.96 22.01
C GLY A 48 32.66 -40.53 22.38
N SER A 49 32.14 -39.74 21.43
CA SER A 49 31.57 -38.41 21.68
C SER A 49 30.04 -38.43 21.58
N VAL A 50 29.36 -37.78 22.51
CA VAL A 50 27.89 -37.63 22.51
C VAL A 50 27.55 -36.28 21.91
N LYS A 51 26.70 -36.26 20.87
CA LYS A 51 26.08 -35.04 20.35
C LYS A 51 24.57 -35.20 20.37
N PHE A 52 23.87 -34.13 20.68
CA PHE A 52 22.41 -34.11 20.78
C PHE A 52 21.83 -33.29 19.62
N PRO A 53 20.64 -33.67 19.11
CA PRO A 53 19.86 -32.78 18.27
C PRO A 53 19.37 -31.56 19.06
N ASP A 54 19.06 -30.47 18.35
CA ASP A 54 18.60 -29.24 19.00
C ASP A 54 17.26 -29.43 19.73
N PHE A 55 16.30 -30.10 19.09
CA PHE A 55 15.01 -30.44 19.72
C PHE A 55 14.56 -31.86 19.43
N ILE A 56 13.96 -32.49 20.45
CA ILE A 56 13.35 -33.82 20.41
C ILE A 56 11.89 -33.69 20.82
N LEU A 57 10.98 -34.18 19.96
CA LEU A 57 9.54 -34.07 20.14
C LEU A 57 8.94 -35.45 20.41
N TYR A 58 8.03 -35.53 21.37
CA TYR A 58 7.33 -36.74 21.78
C TYR A 58 5.82 -36.55 21.73
N GLU A 59 5.09 -37.64 21.48
CA GLU A 59 3.62 -37.63 21.52
C GLU A 59 3.11 -37.39 22.96
N SER A 60 3.75 -38.03 23.94
CA SER A 60 3.48 -37.86 25.37
C SER A 60 4.66 -38.34 26.23
N ASP A 61 4.58 -38.12 27.55
CA ASP A 61 5.53 -38.63 28.54
C ASP A 61 5.55 -40.17 28.64
N LYS A 62 4.49 -40.85 28.18
CA LYS A 62 4.36 -42.31 28.19
C LYS A 62 4.97 -43.02 26.98
N VAL A 63 5.15 -42.31 25.87
CA VAL A 63 5.66 -42.90 24.62
C VAL A 63 7.18 -42.82 24.61
N ALA A 64 7.86 -43.97 24.52
CA ALA A 64 9.32 -44.08 24.60
C ALA A 64 10.04 -43.41 23.43
N GLU A 65 9.54 -43.62 22.21
CA GLU A 65 10.17 -43.16 20.97
C GLU A 65 9.71 -41.74 20.62
N PRO A 66 10.62 -40.83 20.21
CA PRO A 66 10.24 -39.51 19.74
C PRO A 66 9.44 -39.59 18.43
N ILE A 67 8.50 -38.67 18.24
CA ILE A 67 7.77 -38.53 16.98
C ILE A 67 8.61 -37.79 15.94
N ALA A 68 9.37 -36.77 16.35
CA ALA A 68 10.16 -35.95 15.44
C ALA A 68 11.45 -35.42 16.08
N ILE A 69 12.45 -35.17 15.23
CA ILE A 69 13.69 -34.45 15.58
C ILE A 69 13.72 -33.13 14.81
N ILE A 70 14.17 -32.05 15.47
CA ILE A 70 14.45 -30.77 14.81
C ILE A 70 15.93 -30.43 14.96
N GLU A 71 16.58 -30.13 13.85
CA GLU A 71 17.94 -29.60 13.78
C GLU A 71 17.89 -28.18 13.20
N THR A 72 18.48 -27.23 13.91
CA THR A 72 18.55 -25.84 13.47
C THR A 72 19.87 -25.55 12.75
N LYS A 73 19.82 -24.60 11.82
CA LYS A 73 20.98 -24.06 11.09
C LYS A 73 20.84 -22.55 10.95
N ARG A 74 21.97 -21.88 10.75
CA ARG A 74 21.99 -20.44 10.49
C ARG A 74 21.39 -20.12 9.12
N PRO A 75 20.81 -18.92 8.91
CA PRO A 75 20.19 -18.54 7.63
C PRO A 75 21.12 -18.67 6.41
N GLU A 76 22.42 -18.48 6.62
CA GLU A 76 23.45 -18.48 5.58
C GLU A 76 24.05 -19.88 5.30
N TYR A 77 23.55 -20.93 5.96
CA TYR A 77 24.09 -22.29 5.85
C TYR A 77 23.79 -22.89 4.46
N LYS A 78 24.84 -23.16 3.67
CA LYS A 78 24.71 -23.53 2.25
C LYS A 78 24.67 -25.04 1.97
N ASP A 79 25.15 -25.89 2.88
CA ASP A 79 25.29 -27.34 2.67
C ASP A 79 24.11 -28.14 3.25
N LEU A 80 22.98 -28.13 2.54
CA LEU A 80 21.76 -28.82 2.98
C LEU A 80 21.92 -30.34 3.08
N GLU A 81 22.79 -30.94 2.26
CA GLU A 81 23.04 -32.38 2.27
C GLU A 81 23.77 -32.83 3.55
N GLN A 82 24.74 -32.04 4.00
CA GLN A 82 25.41 -32.31 5.28
C GLN A 82 24.44 -32.18 6.47
N ALA A 83 23.57 -31.16 6.46
CA ALA A 83 22.55 -30.99 7.50
C ALA A 83 21.53 -32.14 7.51
N LYS A 84 21.08 -32.58 6.33
CA LYS A 84 20.22 -33.77 6.18
C LYS A 84 20.89 -35.02 6.71
N LYS A 85 22.14 -35.28 6.35
CA LYS A 85 22.90 -36.44 6.82
C LYS A 85 23.02 -36.45 8.35
N GLN A 86 23.35 -35.30 8.95
CA GLN A 86 23.43 -35.15 10.40
C GLN A 86 22.08 -35.40 11.09
N GLY A 87 21.02 -34.73 10.62
CA GLY A 87 19.68 -34.88 11.18
C GLY A 87 19.13 -36.30 11.06
N MET A 88 19.37 -36.96 9.93
CA MET A 88 18.95 -38.36 9.71
C MET A 88 19.69 -39.32 10.63
N LEU A 89 20.98 -39.10 10.93
CA LEU A 89 21.70 -39.91 11.91
C LEU A 89 21.06 -39.85 13.29
N TYR A 90 20.69 -38.66 13.78
CA TYR A 90 20.00 -38.50 15.05
C TYR A 90 18.61 -39.13 15.02
N ALA A 91 17.83 -38.85 13.97
CA ALA A 91 16.47 -39.35 13.84
C ALA A 91 16.42 -40.89 13.75
N THR A 92 17.34 -41.51 13.01
CA THR A 92 17.44 -42.97 12.93
C THR A 92 17.93 -43.59 14.24
N ALA A 93 18.94 -43.00 14.90
CA ALA A 93 19.44 -43.49 16.18
C ALA A 93 18.37 -43.48 17.29
N LEU A 94 17.51 -42.46 17.29
CA LEU A 94 16.41 -42.32 18.23
C LEU A 94 15.10 -42.95 17.74
N LYS A 95 15.06 -43.53 16.53
CA LYS A 95 13.86 -44.08 15.89
C LYS A 95 12.71 -43.09 15.74
N ALA A 96 13.01 -41.81 15.48
CA ALA A 96 12.00 -40.82 15.19
C ALA A 96 11.34 -41.07 13.83
N LYS A 97 10.05 -40.73 13.70
CA LYS A 97 9.30 -40.86 12.43
C LYS A 97 9.63 -39.72 11.46
N PHE A 98 9.88 -38.53 11.98
CA PHE A 98 10.05 -37.31 11.18
C PHE A 98 11.33 -36.55 11.54
N LEU A 99 11.90 -35.88 10.54
CA LEU A 99 13.03 -34.96 10.69
C LEU A 99 12.64 -33.59 10.13
N PHE A 100 12.94 -32.54 10.89
CA PHE A 100 12.78 -31.15 10.51
C PHE A 100 14.13 -30.46 10.53
N LEU A 101 14.54 -29.86 9.43
CA LEU A 101 15.68 -28.96 9.37
C LEU A 101 15.15 -27.52 9.32
N TYR A 102 15.63 -26.65 10.19
CA TYR A 102 15.15 -25.27 10.29
C TYR A 102 16.28 -24.26 10.11
N ASN A 103 16.16 -23.35 9.14
CA ASN A 103 17.21 -22.36 8.84
C ASN A 103 16.78 -20.90 9.08
N ALA A 104 15.92 -20.66 10.08
CA ALA A 104 15.23 -19.39 10.37
C ALA A 104 14.20 -18.92 9.32
N ASN A 105 14.40 -19.27 8.04
CA ASN A 105 13.54 -18.83 6.94
C ASN A 105 12.48 -19.87 6.54
N ARG A 106 12.80 -21.17 6.60
CA ARG A 106 11.88 -22.26 6.25
C ARG A 106 12.24 -23.58 6.93
N PHE A 107 11.32 -24.52 6.94
CA PHE A 107 11.59 -25.92 7.26
C PHE A 107 11.86 -26.72 6.00
N ILE A 108 12.73 -27.73 6.13
CA ILE A 108 12.87 -28.81 5.17
C ILE A 108 12.58 -30.09 5.94
N THR A 109 11.62 -30.86 5.47
CA THR A 109 11.03 -31.95 6.25
C THR A 109 11.26 -33.29 5.57
N TYR A 110 11.47 -34.33 6.36
CA TYR A 110 11.71 -35.68 5.86
C TYR A 110 10.94 -36.72 6.68
N TYR A 111 10.41 -37.71 5.97
CA TYR A 111 9.98 -38.97 6.55
C TYR A 111 11.20 -39.86 6.74
N VAL A 112 11.56 -40.14 7.99
CA VAL A 112 12.83 -40.79 8.34
C VAL A 112 12.98 -42.19 7.72
N PRO A 113 11.94 -43.05 7.69
CA PRO A 113 12.08 -44.41 7.13
C PRO A 113 12.40 -44.46 5.63
N SER A 114 11.92 -43.51 4.82
CA SER A 114 12.20 -43.48 3.37
C SER A 114 13.22 -42.42 2.95
N GLY A 115 13.46 -41.40 3.79
CA GLY A 115 14.30 -40.24 3.47
C GLY A 115 13.68 -39.26 2.46
N GLU A 116 12.41 -39.46 2.11
CA GLU A 116 11.62 -38.58 1.24
C GLU A 116 11.02 -37.41 2.00
N ASN A 117 10.64 -36.35 1.28
CA ASN A 117 10.04 -35.17 1.89
C ASN A 117 8.60 -35.44 2.34
N LEU A 118 8.12 -34.70 3.33
CA LEU A 118 6.72 -34.77 3.78
C LEU A 118 5.82 -33.95 2.87
N PHE A 119 4.61 -34.43 2.63
CA PHE A 119 3.61 -33.76 1.81
C PHE A 119 2.27 -33.65 2.54
N VAL A 120 1.65 -32.47 2.48
CA VAL A 120 0.28 -32.23 2.91
C VAL A 120 -0.54 -31.88 1.67
N ASP A 121 -1.58 -32.67 1.38
CA ASP A 121 -2.45 -32.53 0.20
C ASP A 121 -1.69 -32.40 -1.14
N GLY A 122 -0.55 -33.09 -1.24
CA GLY A 122 0.31 -33.11 -2.44
C GLY A 122 1.31 -31.95 -2.54
N ILE A 123 1.35 -31.05 -1.55
CA ILE A 123 2.33 -29.96 -1.45
C ILE A 123 3.40 -30.34 -0.42
N GLU A 124 4.66 -30.07 -0.74
CA GLU A 124 5.78 -30.32 0.18
C GLU A 124 5.64 -29.47 1.46
N LEU A 125 5.74 -30.12 2.61
CA LEU A 125 5.65 -29.47 3.91
C LEU A 125 6.93 -28.68 4.20
N THR A 126 6.81 -27.35 4.23
CA THR A 126 7.93 -26.42 4.46
C THR A 126 7.78 -25.62 5.77
N GLU A 127 6.85 -26.05 6.63
CA GLU A 127 6.56 -25.49 7.94
C GLU A 127 6.49 -26.57 9.02
N LEU A 128 6.51 -26.16 10.29
CA LEU A 128 6.28 -27.05 11.42
C LEU A 128 4.78 -27.22 11.64
N VAL A 129 4.36 -28.42 12.03
CA VAL A 129 2.94 -28.75 12.25
C VAL A 129 2.65 -29.15 13.70
N SER A 130 1.37 -29.15 14.06
CA SER A 130 0.90 -29.57 15.38
C SER A 130 1.15 -31.08 15.61
N LEU A 131 1.16 -31.51 16.89
CA LEU A 131 1.21 -32.94 17.21
C LEU A 131 0.02 -33.70 16.58
N GLU A 132 -1.17 -33.10 16.61
CA GLU A 132 -2.38 -33.69 16.04
C GLU A 132 -2.22 -34.00 14.55
N ASP A 133 -1.56 -33.12 13.80
CA ASP A 133 -1.32 -33.32 12.37
C ASP A 133 -0.17 -34.30 12.12
N LEU A 134 0.90 -34.25 12.92
CA LEU A 134 2.00 -35.23 12.83
C LEU A 134 1.50 -36.67 12.99
N ILE A 135 0.54 -36.91 13.89
CA ILE A 135 -0.01 -38.25 14.13
C ILE A 135 -0.87 -38.73 12.94
N LYS A 136 -1.49 -37.81 12.19
CA LYS A 136 -2.34 -38.14 11.03
C LYS A 136 -1.55 -38.52 9.77
N PHE A 137 -0.24 -38.26 9.73
CA PHE A 137 0.60 -38.62 8.58
C PHE A 137 0.59 -40.14 8.35
N LYS A 138 0.27 -40.55 7.12
CA LYS A 138 0.38 -41.93 6.64
C LYS A 138 1.63 -42.03 5.78
N GLY A 139 2.73 -42.47 6.40
CA GLY A 139 4.06 -42.42 5.77
C GLY A 139 4.51 -40.97 5.58
N ASN A 140 4.86 -40.58 4.36
CA ASN A 140 5.25 -39.21 4.04
C ASN A 140 4.08 -38.31 3.59
N LYS A 141 2.84 -38.77 3.65
CA LYS A 141 1.68 -38.01 3.16
C LYS A 141 0.61 -37.81 4.23
N LEU A 142 0.10 -36.59 4.31
CA LEU A 142 -1.09 -36.21 5.04
C LEU A 142 -2.14 -35.73 4.03
N THR A 143 -3.32 -36.34 4.03
CA THR A 143 -4.47 -35.91 3.23
C THR A 143 -5.55 -35.43 4.17
N LEU A 144 -5.90 -34.15 4.10
CA LEU A 144 -6.77 -33.46 5.06
C LEU A 144 -8.26 -33.44 4.64
N ASN A 145 -8.64 -34.15 3.57
CA ASN A 145 -10.00 -34.07 3.02
C ASN A 145 -11.07 -34.64 3.96
N GLU A 146 -11.70 -33.76 4.72
CA GLU A 146 -13.16 -33.60 4.86
C GLU A 146 -13.44 -32.20 5.45
N THR A 147 -14.06 -31.33 4.65
CA THR A 147 -14.22 -29.86 4.80
C THR A 147 -12.95 -29.05 4.54
N ALA A 148 -13.04 -28.06 3.65
CA ALA A 148 -11.93 -27.21 3.24
C ALA A 148 -11.58 -26.27 4.40
N GLU A 149 -10.60 -26.66 5.22
CA GLU A 149 -10.03 -25.76 6.21
C GLU A 149 -9.18 -24.73 5.47
N ILE A 150 -9.69 -23.50 5.37
CA ILE A 150 -9.02 -22.39 4.68
C ILE A 150 -7.91 -21.90 5.59
N LYS A 151 -6.68 -22.35 5.31
CA LYS A 151 -5.50 -22.06 6.14
C LYS A 151 -4.75 -20.80 5.69
N SER A 152 -4.99 -20.34 4.46
CA SER A 152 -4.28 -19.17 3.90
C SER A 152 -5.18 -18.22 3.11
N LYS A 153 -4.71 -16.96 2.99
CA LYS A 153 -5.28 -15.94 2.09
C LYS A 153 -5.44 -16.46 0.66
N SER A 154 -4.48 -17.24 0.18
CA SER A 154 -4.49 -17.80 -1.18
C SER A 154 -5.63 -18.78 -1.40
N ASP A 155 -5.96 -19.60 -0.41
CA ASP A 155 -7.05 -20.58 -0.49
C ASP A 155 -8.41 -19.88 -0.57
N LEU A 156 -8.59 -18.85 0.25
CA LEU A 156 -9.80 -18.03 0.23
C LEU A 156 -9.95 -17.30 -1.11
N ILE A 157 -8.86 -16.71 -1.62
CA ILE A 157 -8.82 -16.07 -2.94
C ILE A 157 -9.17 -17.05 -4.06
N ASN A 158 -8.69 -18.29 -4.00
CA ASN A 158 -8.99 -19.31 -5.00
C ASN A 158 -10.48 -19.65 -5.03
N VAL A 159 -11.11 -19.79 -3.86
CA VAL A 159 -12.56 -20.00 -3.78
C VAL A 159 -13.32 -18.81 -4.35
N PHE A 160 -12.90 -17.59 -4.02
CA PHE A 160 -13.51 -16.37 -4.53
C PHE A 160 -13.36 -16.26 -6.06
N LYS A 161 -12.21 -16.63 -6.60
CA LYS A 161 -11.97 -16.68 -8.05
C LYS A 161 -12.89 -17.67 -8.75
N VAL A 162 -13.07 -18.87 -8.20
CA VAL A 162 -13.98 -19.88 -8.75
C VAL A 162 -15.43 -19.39 -8.72
N ALA A 163 -15.87 -18.82 -7.59
CA ALA A 163 -17.22 -18.24 -7.47
C ALA A 163 -17.45 -17.08 -8.47
N ASN A 164 -16.44 -16.23 -8.65
CA ASN A 164 -16.47 -15.17 -9.66
C ASN A 164 -16.59 -15.70 -11.09
N ASP A 165 -15.79 -16.69 -11.45
CA ASP A 165 -15.79 -17.25 -12.81
C ASP A 165 -17.16 -17.85 -13.12
N LYS A 166 -17.82 -18.44 -12.13
CA LYS A 166 -19.21 -18.92 -12.23
C LYS A 166 -20.23 -17.78 -12.36
N LEU A 167 -20.05 -16.64 -11.67
CA LEU A 167 -20.91 -15.47 -11.87
C LEU A 167 -20.82 -14.92 -13.30
N ARG A 168 -19.62 -14.97 -13.91
CA ARG A 168 -19.45 -14.62 -15.33
C ARG A 168 -20.26 -15.57 -16.21
N GLU A 169 -20.16 -16.87 -15.98
CA GLU A 169 -20.96 -17.89 -16.72
C GLU A 169 -22.46 -17.71 -16.50
N ALA A 170 -22.87 -17.18 -15.34
CA ALA A 170 -24.26 -16.93 -15.00
C ALA A 170 -24.86 -15.67 -15.67
N GLY A 171 -24.09 -14.99 -16.53
CA GLY A 171 -24.54 -13.83 -17.30
C GLY A 171 -24.43 -12.50 -16.58
N VAL A 172 -23.62 -12.40 -15.51
CA VAL A 172 -23.38 -11.14 -14.80
C VAL A 172 -22.26 -10.35 -15.47
N ASN A 173 -22.55 -9.11 -15.85
CA ASN A 173 -21.63 -8.18 -16.51
C ASN A 173 -20.33 -8.02 -15.71
N ALA A 174 -19.19 -7.86 -16.40
CA ALA A 174 -17.89 -7.65 -15.76
C ALA A 174 -17.84 -6.33 -14.96
N GLY A 175 -16.95 -6.25 -13.98
CA GLY A 175 -16.74 -5.06 -13.14
C GLY A 175 -17.58 -5.05 -11.87
N ILE A 176 -17.99 -3.85 -11.45
CA ILE A 176 -18.65 -3.58 -10.15
C ILE A 176 -19.91 -4.42 -9.94
N ALA A 177 -20.71 -4.65 -10.99
CA ALA A 177 -21.94 -5.45 -10.90
C ALA A 177 -21.66 -6.88 -10.44
N ARG A 178 -20.62 -7.54 -10.97
CA ARG A 178 -20.25 -8.91 -10.56
C ARG A 178 -19.69 -8.96 -9.15
N PHE A 179 -18.91 -7.95 -8.79
CA PHE A 179 -18.40 -7.81 -7.43
C PHE A 179 -19.54 -7.63 -6.42
N ALA A 180 -20.55 -6.81 -6.74
CA ALA A 180 -21.72 -6.60 -5.89
C ALA A 180 -22.52 -7.88 -5.67
N GLU A 181 -22.77 -8.67 -6.73
CA GLU A 181 -23.45 -9.97 -6.64
C GLU A 181 -22.67 -10.98 -5.79
N PHE A 182 -21.35 -11.09 -6.03
CA PHE A 182 -20.48 -11.95 -5.22
C PHE A 182 -20.50 -11.55 -3.75
N SER A 183 -20.36 -10.25 -3.48
CA SER A 183 -20.36 -9.69 -2.13
C SER A 183 -21.68 -10.01 -1.43
N ASN A 184 -22.83 -9.76 -2.07
CA ASN A 184 -24.13 -10.09 -1.49
C ASN A 184 -24.18 -11.56 -1.04
N LEU A 185 -23.81 -12.52 -1.91
CA LEU A 185 -23.83 -13.94 -1.56
C LEU A 185 -22.89 -14.29 -0.41
N LEU A 186 -21.67 -13.74 -0.43
CA LEU A 186 -20.68 -13.95 0.63
C LEU A 186 -21.18 -13.40 1.98
N PHE A 187 -21.76 -12.20 1.99
CA PHE A 187 -22.27 -11.56 3.19
C PHE A 187 -23.53 -12.24 3.73
N LEU A 188 -24.44 -12.70 2.87
CA LEU A 188 -25.59 -13.50 3.31
C LEU A 188 -25.14 -14.74 4.12
N LYS A 189 -24.09 -15.42 3.63
CA LYS A 189 -23.50 -16.56 4.33
C LYS A 189 -22.87 -16.14 5.65
N LEU A 190 -22.01 -15.14 5.61
CA LEU A 190 -21.22 -14.71 6.77
C LEU A 190 -22.10 -14.16 7.91
N VAL A 191 -23.10 -13.36 7.58
CA VAL A 191 -24.09 -12.86 8.56
C VAL A 191 -24.87 -14.00 9.20
N SER A 192 -25.23 -15.02 8.43
CA SER A 192 -25.87 -16.23 8.96
C SER A 192 -24.98 -17.01 9.92
N GLU A 193 -23.69 -17.17 9.61
CA GLU A 193 -22.73 -17.87 10.48
C GLU A 193 -22.43 -17.12 11.77
N LEU A 194 -22.39 -15.78 11.70
CA LEU A 194 -22.11 -14.90 12.84
C LEU A 194 -23.34 -14.62 13.72
N ASN A 195 -24.55 -15.03 13.30
CA ASN A 195 -25.81 -14.69 13.97
C ASN A 195 -25.80 -14.92 15.48
N ASN A 196 -25.34 -16.10 15.93
CA ASN A 196 -25.32 -16.46 17.34
C ASN A 196 -24.22 -15.73 18.13
N GLU A 197 -23.05 -15.54 17.52
CA GLU A 197 -21.89 -14.93 18.18
C GLU A 197 -22.03 -13.40 18.31
N ARG A 198 -22.67 -12.78 17.32
CA ARG A 198 -22.88 -11.32 17.28
C ARG A 198 -24.25 -10.90 17.81
N HIS A 199 -25.09 -11.86 18.20
CA HIS A 199 -26.45 -11.63 18.70
C HIS A 199 -27.32 -10.81 17.73
N TYR A 200 -27.22 -11.07 16.42
CA TYR A 200 -28.03 -10.37 15.42
C TYR A 200 -29.53 -10.69 15.52
N ASN A 201 -29.90 -11.77 16.21
CA ASN A 201 -31.28 -12.22 16.37
C ASN A 201 -32.01 -12.47 15.03
N ILE A 202 -31.26 -12.92 14.02
CA ILE A 202 -31.81 -13.27 12.70
C ILE A 202 -32.67 -14.53 12.84
N SER A 203 -33.89 -14.45 12.35
CA SER A 203 -34.84 -15.57 12.37
C SER A 203 -34.46 -16.64 11.34
N LYS A 204 -34.82 -17.90 11.63
CA LYS A 204 -34.47 -19.08 10.81
C LYS A 204 -34.77 -18.93 9.30
N PRO A 205 -35.89 -18.35 8.85
CA PRO A 205 -36.18 -18.16 7.42
C PRO A 205 -35.11 -17.40 6.64
N TYR A 206 -34.32 -16.55 7.30
CA TYR A 206 -33.30 -15.72 6.65
C TYR A 206 -31.88 -16.30 6.74
N LEU A 207 -31.71 -17.43 7.44
CA LEU A 207 -30.41 -18.07 7.61
C LEU A 207 -30.02 -18.90 6.37
N TRP A 208 -28.72 -18.91 6.08
CA TRP A 208 -28.09 -19.62 4.96
C TRP A 208 -28.51 -21.10 4.86
N GLU A 209 -28.57 -21.75 6.02
CA GLU A 209 -28.98 -23.15 6.20
C GLU A 209 -30.37 -23.47 5.65
N THR A 210 -31.27 -22.49 5.61
CA THR A 210 -32.66 -22.69 5.20
C THR A 210 -32.79 -22.85 3.69
N TYR A 211 -32.01 -22.09 2.91
CA TYR A 211 -32.19 -22.03 1.45
C TYR A 211 -31.04 -22.68 0.66
N ARG A 212 -29.88 -22.97 1.27
CA ARG A 212 -28.74 -23.58 0.56
C ARG A 212 -29.07 -24.90 -0.13
N GLY A 213 -30.01 -25.68 0.42
CA GLY A 213 -30.43 -26.98 -0.11
C GLY A 213 -31.56 -26.93 -1.15
N MET A 214 -32.16 -25.76 -1.39
CA MET A 214 -33.31 -25.62 -2.31
C MET A 214 -32.92 -25.91 -3.77
N ASP A 215 -33.91 -26.22 -4.60
CA ASP A 215 -33.73 -26.25 -6.06
C ASP A 215 -33.38 -24.87 -6.61
N SER A 216 -32.62 -24.85 -7.71
CA SER A 216 -31.96 -23.65 -8.22
C SER A 216 -32.91 -22.46 -8.41
N ASP A 217 -34.05 -22.68 -9.07
CA ASP A 217 -35.03 -21.64 -9.37
C ASP A 217 -35.76 -21.15 -8.11
N VAL A 218 -36.11 -22.09 -7.23
CA VAL A 218 -36.75 -21.80 -5.94
C VAL A 218 -35.80 -21.02 -5.03
N MET A 219 -34.51 -21.38 -5.02
CA MET A 219 -33.47 -20.71 -4.22
C MET A 219 -33.34 -19.23 -4.62
N LEU A 220 -33.21 -18.93 -5.91
CA LEU A 220 -33.10 -17.55 -6.38
C LEU A 220 -34.34 -16.73 -6.01
N GLN A 221 -35.54 -17.30 -6.23
CA GLN A 221 -36.79 -16.64 -5.88
C GLN A 221 -36.89 -16.40 -4.36
N TYR A 222 -36.54 -17.39 -3.54
CA TYR A 222 -36.60 -17.32 -2.09
C TYR A 222 -35.63 -16.28 -1.52
N ILE A 223 -34.39 -16.24 -2.03
CA ILE A 223 -33.40 -15.24 -1.63
C ILE A 223 -33.91 -13.83 -1.92
N ASN A 224 -34.41 -13.59 -3.14
CA ASN A 224 -34.85 -12.26 -3.57
C ASN A 224 -36.18 -11.81 -2.92
N ALA A 225 -37.12 -12.73 -2.70
CA ALA A 225 -38.45 -12.40 -2.20
C ALA A 225 -38.57 -12.45 -0.67
N THR A 226 -37.70 -13.20 0.02
CA THR A 226 -37.81 -13.44 1.48
C THR A 226 -36.55 -13.03 2.22
N VAL A 227 -35.38 -13.57 1.84
CA VAL A 227 -34.14 -13.40 2.62
C VAL A 227 -33.65 -11.95 2.57
N ILE A 228 -33.47 -11.39 1.39
CA ILE A 228 -32.96 -10.02 1.20
C ILE A 228 -33.89 -8.98 1.84
N PRO A 229 -35.21 -8.98 1.59
CA PRO A 229 -36.12 -8.04 2.26
C PRO A 229 -36.08 -8.15 3.78
N GLY A 230 -36.09 -9.37 4.32
CA GLY A 230 -36.05 -9.60 5.77
C GLY A 230 -34.78 -9.07 6.43
N LEU A 231 -33.62 -9.30 5.82
CA LEU A 231 -32.34 -8.81 6.35
C LEU A 231 -32.21 -7.29 6.22
N ASN A 232 -32.68 -6.68 5.13
CA ASN A 232 -32.65 -5.22 5.01
C ASN A 232 -33.49 -4.52 6.08
N VAL A 233 -34.64 -5.09 6.45
CA VAL A 233 -35.47 -4.59 7.56
C VAL A 233 -34.74 -4.74 8.90
N LEU A 234 -34.07 -5.87 9.12
CA LEU A 234 -33.36 -6.14 10.38
C LEU A 234 -32.19 -5.16 10.61
N PHE A 235 -31.39 -4.89 9.57
CA PHE A 235 -30.24 -3.99 9.63
C PHE A 235 -30.62 -2.51 9.37
N ASP A 236 -31.87 -2.13 9.67
CA ASP A 236 -32.46 -0.79 9.52
C ASP A 236 -32.01 -0.05 8.24
N SER A 237 -32.00 -0.78 7.13
CA SER A 237 -31.54 -0.26 5.85
C SER A 237 -32.74 0.33 5.10
N SER A 238 -32.70 1.63 4.81
CA SER A 238 -33.78 2.29 4.08
C SER A 238 -33.96 1.69 2.69
N GLU A 239 -35.19 1.69 2.16
CA GLU A 239 -35.45 1.26 0.78
C GLU A 239 -34.62 2.04 -0.26
N ALA A 240 -34.25 3.28 0.08
CA ALA A 240 -33.37 4.11 -0.73
C ALA A 240 -31.89 3.68 -0.69
N GLN A 241 -31.44 2.99 0.37
CA GLN A 241 -30.06 2.54 0.57
C GLN A 241 -30.00 1.14 1.19
N PRO A 242 -30.53 0.11 0.50
CA PRO A 242 -30.59 -1.24 1.04
C PRO A 242 -29.18 -1.81 1.21
N LEU A 243 -28.97 -2.58 2.28
CA LEU A 243 -27.70 -3.28 2.51
C LEU A 243 -27.47 -4.36 1.45
N PHE A 244 -28.51 -5.17 1.19
CA PHE A 244 -28.52 -6.21 0.16
C PHE A 244 -29.43 -5.82 -1.01
N THR A 245 -28.96 -6.01 -2.23
CA THR A 245 -29.77 -5.81 -3.44
C THR A 245 -30.23 -7.16 -4.01
N PRO A 246 -31.43 -7.25 -4.63
CA PRO A 246 -31.88 -8.46 -5.30
C PRO A 246 -30.82 -8.99 -6.28
N LEU A 247 -30.57 -10.29 -6.23
CA LEU A 247 -29.61 -10.97 -7.09
C LEU A 247 -30.07 -10.92 -8.55
N ARG A 248 -29.19 -10.48 -9.44
CA ARG A 248 -29.43 -10.34 -10.90
C ARG A 248 -28.87 -11.52 -11.71
N ILE A 249 -28.75 -12.68 -11.08
CA ILE A 249 -28.22 -13.89 -11.69
C ILE A 249 -29.26 -14.49 -12.64
N LYS A 250 -28.91 -14.61 -13.93
CA LYS A 250 -29.83 -15.12 -14.97
C LYS A 250 -29.90 -16.64 -15.03
N ASN A 251 -28.86 -17.32 -14.58
CA ASN A 251 -28.77 -18.79 -14.58
C ASN A 251 -28.84 -19.33 -13.14
N PRO A 252 -30.00 -19.82 -12.67
CA PRO A 252 -30.17 -20.32 -11.31
C PRO A 252 -29.31 -21.55 -10.98
N ILE A 253 -28.96 -22.38 -11.97
CA ILE A 253 -28.07 -23.54 -11.77
C ILE A 253 -26.69 -23.05 -11.32
N LYS A 254 -26.19 -21.98 -11.95
CA LYS A 254 -24.91 -21.37 -11.57
C LYS A 254 -24.95 -20.72 -10.20
N LEU A 255 -26.08 -20.14 -9.79
CA LEU A 255 -26.27 -19.70 -8.40
C LEU A 255 -26.09 -20.87 -7.42
N LYS A 256 -26.76 -22.01 -7.65
CA LYS A 256 -26.64 -23.20 -6.79
C LYS A 256 -25.19 -23.69 -6.73
N GLU A 257 -24.48 -23.68 -7.85
CA GLU A 257 -23.05 -24.01 -7.88
C GLU A 257 -22.17 -23.04 -7.06
N ILE A 258 -22.47 -21.74 -7.06
CA ILE A 258 -21.77 -20.72 -6.26
C ILE A 258 -22.08 -20.91 -4.78
N VAL A 259 -23.35 -21.08 -4.43
CA VAL A 259 -23.83 -21.35 -3.06
C VAL A 259 -23.14 -22.58 -2.51
N ASN A 260 -23.16 -23.71 -3.23
CA ASN A 260 -22.46 -24.94 -2.81
C ASN A 260 -20.96 -24.71 -2.60
N LYS A 261 -20.32 -23.87 -3.43
CA LYS A 261 -18.89 -23.60 -3.30
C LYS A 261 -18.57 -22.67 -2.12
N LEU A 262 -19.42 -21.70 -1.83
CA LEU A 262 -19.30 -20.86 -0.64
C LEU A 262 -19.61 -21.67 0.62
N ASP A 263 -20.56 -22.60 0.55
CA ASP A 263 -20.98 -23.49 1.64
C ASP A 263 -19.85 -24.38 2.17
N THR A 264 -18.85 -24.70 1.35
CA THR A 264 -17.68 -25.47 1.82
C THR A 264 -16.78 -24.69 2.77
N LEU A 265 -16.98 -23.38 2.89
CA LEU A 265 -16.19 -22.52 3.78
C LEU A 265 -16.85 -22.49 5.16
N ASP A 266 -16.07 -22.44 6.23
CA ASP A 266 -16.54 -21.99 7.53
C ASP A 266 -15.94 -20.59 7.70
N LEU A 267 -16.66 -19.56 7.27
CA LEU A 267 -16.08 -18.22 7.27
C LEU A 267 -15.83 -17.82 8.71
N LYS A 268 -16.73 -18.05 9.66
CA LYS A 268 -16.52 -17.78 11.09
C LYS A 268 -15.13 -18.23 11.60
N LYS A 269 -14.68 -19.45 11.29
CA LYS A 269 -13.38 -19.98 11.76
C LYS A 269 -12.14 -19.38 11.09
N ILE A 270 -12.28 -18.72 9.95
CA ILE A 270 -11.14 -18.06 9.30
C ILE A 270 -10.74 -16.83 10.11
N ASP A 271 -9.43 -16.62 10.26
CA ASP A 271 -8.89 -15.42 10.90
C ASP A 271 -9.42 -14.13 10.25
N THR A 272 -9.75 -13.13 11.07
CA THR A 272 -10.35 -11.87 10.61
C THR A 272 -9.42 -11.11 9.67
N ASP A 273 -8.10 -11.15 9.90
CA ASP A 273 -7.12 -10.53 9.01
C ASP A 273 -7.12 -11.24 7.66
N ILE A 274 -7.17 -12.59 7.63
CA ILE A 274 -7.22 -13.39 6.39
C ILE A 274 -8.48 -13.06 5.57
N LYS A 275 -9.65 -12.94 6.22
CA LYS A 275 -10.90 -12.54 5.55
C LYS A 275 -10.80 -11.16 4.95
N GLY A 276 -10.38 -10.18 5.77
CA GLY A 276 -10.22 -8.80 5.34
C GLY A 276 -9.22 -8.70 4.19
N ASP A 277 -8.11 -9.43 4.28
CA ASP A 277 -7.07 -9.46 3.27
C ASP A 277 -7.54 -10.04 1.93
N ALA A 278 -8.29 -11.15 1.98
CA ALA A 278 -8.83 -11.77 0.77
C ALA A 278 -9.92 -10.90 0.15
N PHE A 279 -10.75 -10.26 0.98
CA PHE A 279 -11.81 -9.35 0.53
C PHE A 279 -11.23 -8.09 -0.11
N GLU A 280 -10.26 -7.46 0.53
CA GLU A 280 -9.55 -6.31 -0.05
C GLU A 280 -8.79 -6.70 -1.32
N TYR A 281 -8.07 -7.82 -1.33
CA TYR A 281 -7.41 -8.29 -2.55
C TYR A 281 -8.41 -8.46 -3.70
N PHE A 282 -9.59 -9.01 -3.39
CA PHE A 282 -10.65 -9.16 -4.36
C PHE A 282 -11.12 -7.78 -4.85
N ILE A 283 -11.51 -6.85 -3.97
CA ILE A 283 -11.86 -5.46 -4.34
C ILE A 283 -10.81 -4.82 -5.25
N GLN A 284 -9.54 -4.89 -4.84
CA GLN A 284 -8.41 -4.31 -5.58
C GLN A 284 -8.32 -4.86 -7.01
N LYS A 285 -8.54 -6.17 -7.18
CA LYS A 285 -8.47 -6.82 -8.49
C LYS A 285 -9.61 -6.44 -9.43
N TYR A 286 -10.81 -6.12 -8.92
CA TYR A 286 -11.92 -5.66 -9.78
C TYR A 286 -11.79 -4.20 -10.17
N ASN A 287 -11.35 -3.35 -9.25
CA ASN A 287 -11.20 -1.92 -9.52
C ASN A 287 -10.06 -1.64 -10.50
N GLN A 288 -9.03 -2.49 -10.55
CA GLN A 288 -7.97 -2.42 -11.58
C GLN A 288 -8.49 -2.52 -13.02
N THR A 289 -9.72 -3.02 -13.23
CA THR A 289 -10.28 -3.22 -14.59
C THR A 289 -11.05 -2.02 -15.14
N ASN A 290 -11.52 -1.07 -14.32
CA ASN A 290 -12.26 0.14 -14.76
C ASN A 290 -11.96 1.33 -13.82
N ASN A 291 -10.97 2.16 -14.16
CA ASN A 291 -10.57 3.36 -13.40
C ASN A 291 -11.41 4.61 -13.77
N ASP A 292 -12.74 4.52 -13.75
CA ASP A 292 -13.59 5.62 -14.26
C ASP A 292 -13.83 6.78 -13.26
N LEU A 293 -13.53 6.60 -11.95
CA LEU A 293 -13.90 7.59 -10.92
C LEU A 293 -12.73 8.22 -10.14
N GLY A 294 -11.47 7.87 -10.45
CA GLY A 294 -10.31 8.35 -9.67
C GLY A 294 -10.26 7.80 -8.23
N GLU A 295 -11.03 6.75 -7.95
CA GLU A 295 -11.07 6.04 -6.67
C GLU A 295 -9.80 5.20 -6.50
N TYR A 296 -8.86 5.67 -5.67
CA TYR A 296 -7.63 4.94 -5.36
C TYR A 296 -7.71 4.33 -3.96
N PHE A 297 -7.45 3.02 -3.89
CA PHE A 297 -7.39 2.32 -2.60
C PHE A 297 -6.17 2.80 -1.80
N THR A 298 -6.36 3.09 -0.51
CA THR A 298 -5.26 3.45 0.37
C THR A 298 -4.52 2.19 0.83
N PRO A 299 -3.19 2.09 0.63
CA PRO A 299 -2.42 0.94 1.12
C PRO A 299 -2.60 0.72 2.63
N ARG A 300 -2.73 -0.54 3.06
CA ARG A 300 -3.00 -0.91 4.47
C ARG A 300 -1.99 -0.32 5.47
N HIS A 301 -0.71 -0.29 5.13
CA HIS A 301 0.31 0.27 6.03
C HIS A 301 0.14 1.79 6.20
N ILE A 302 -0.32 2.50 5.17
CA ILE A 302 -0.67 3.92 5.25
C ILE A 302 -1.96 4.14 6.04
N VAL A 303 -2.97 3.28 5.89
CA VAL A 303 -4.20 3.31 6.71
C VAL A 303 -3.87 3.16 8.20
N LYS A 304 -3.01 2.20 8.54
CA LYS A 304 -2.54 1.98 9.92
C LYS A 304 -1.79 3.20 10.44
N PHE A 305 -0.84 3.71 9.65
CA PHE A 305 -0.07 4.91 9.97
C PHE A 305 -0.95 6.14 10.24
N LEU A 306 -1.94 6.44 9.38
CA LEU A 306 -2.87 7.56 9.63
C LEU A 306 -3.64 7.38 10.96
N ASN A 307 -4.03 6.15 11.28
CA ASN A 307 -4.66 5.84 12.56
C ASN A 307 -3.70 5.95 13.75
N ASP A 308 -2.41 5.63 13.58
CA ASP A 308 -1.38 5.78 14.63
C ASP A 308 -1.07 7.24 14.93
N ILE A 309 -1.14 8.13 13.94
CA ILE A 309 -0.93 9.57 14.15
C ILE A 309 -2.21 10.26 14.64
N VAL A 310 -3.40 9.90 14.13
CA VAL A 310 -4.66 10.54 14.58
C VAL A 310 -5.08 10.06 15.98
N LYS A 311 -4.66 8.85 16.37
CA LYS A 311 -4.91 8.21 17.67
C LYS A 311 -6.37 8.28 18.10
N PRO A 312 -7.27 7.55 17.43
CA PRO A 312 -8.67 7.53 17.82
C PRO A 312 -8.82 6.92 19.23
N THR A 313 -9.68 7.51 20.06
CA THR A 313 -9.93 7.05 21.45
C THR A 313 -11.42 6.89 21.71
N PHE A 314 -11.78 6.08 22.71
CA PHE A 314 -13.19 5.93 23.08
C PHE A 314 -13.82 7.27 23.47
N GLY A 315 -15.02 7.53 22.94
CA GLY A 315 -15.74 8.81 23.08
C GLY A 315 -15.45 9.83 21.97
N ASP A 316 -14.47 9.58 21.10
CA ASP A 316 -14.33 10.35 19.87
C ASP A 316 -15.51 10.11 18.92
N LYS A 317 -15.86 11.16 18.15
CA LYS A 317 -16.73 11.02 16.98
C LYS A 317 -15.88 11.09 15.73
N ILE A 318 -15.66 9.92 15.11
CA ILE A 318 -14.73 9.70 14.00
C ILE A 318 -15.50 9.72 12.69
N TYR A 319 -15.05 10.53 11.75
CA TYR A 319 -15.69 10.71 10.46
C TYR A 319 -14.71 10.53 9.30
N ASP A 320 -15.16 9.82 8.27
CA ASP A 320 -14.53 9.82 6.95
C ASP A 320 -15.56 10.23 5.89
N PRO A 321 -15.46 11.46 5.31
CA PRO A 321 -16.40 11.94 4.30
C PRO A 321 -16.27 11.24 2.94
N PHE A 322 -15.22 10.45 2.72
CA PHE A 322 -14.91 9.76 1.47
C PHE A 322 -14.46 8.33 1.79
N CYS A 323 -15.29 7.62 2.54
CA CYS A 323 -14.86 6.42 3.25
C CYS A 323 -14.57 5.21 2.35
N GLY A 324 -15.00 5.24 1.08
CA GLY A 324 -14.83 4.13 0.16
C GLY A 324 -15.34 2.82 0.77
N THR A 325 -14.41 1.87 0.98
CA THR A 325 -14.70 0.55 1.55
C THR A 325 -14.63 0.49 3.08
N GLY A 326 -14.37 1.62 3.74
CA GLY A 326 -14.37 1.75 5.20
C GLY A 326 -13.02 1.46 5.88
N GLY A 327 -11.93 1.21 5.14
CA GLY A 327 -10.64 0.78 5.71
C GLY A 327 -10.12 1.64 6.86
N MET A 328 -10.19 2.98 6.73
CA MET A 328 -9.79 3.91 7.80
C MET A 328 -10.65 3.76 9.06
N LEU A 329 -11.97 3.62 8.88
CA LEU A 329 -12.95 3.53 9.96
C LEU A 329 -12.88 2.18 10.68
N ILE A 330 -12.59 1.10 9.95
CA ILE A 330 -12.40 -0.25 10.51
C ILE A 330 -11.20 -0.26 11.45
N VAL A 331 -10.04 0.22 11.00
CA VAL A 331 -8.84 0.26 11.84
C VAL A 331 -9.04 1.16 13.06
N ALA A 332 -9.76 2.28 12.91
CA ALA A 332 -10.10 3.13 14.04
C ALA A 332 -10.98 2.41 15.08
N PHE A 333 -12.00 1.69 14.59
CA PHE A 333 -12.90 0.89 15.42
C PHE A 333 -12.16 -0.22 16.16
N GLU A 334 -11.33 -1.00 15.45
CA GLU A 334 -10.54 -2.10 16.01
C GLU A 334 -9.55 -1.63 17.07
N LYS A 335 -8.89 -0.48 16.86
CA LYS A 335 -7.98 0.12 17.85
C LYS A 335 -8.70 0.48 19.14
N ILE A 336 -9.84 1.15 19.05
CA ILE A 336 -10.62 1.52 20.24
C ILE A 336 -11.16 0.26 20.92
N LEU A 337 -11.64 -0.72 20.16
CA LEU A 337 -12.13 -1.99 20.70
C LEU A 337 -11.03 -2.73 21.48
N SER A 338 -9.83 -2.85 20.90
CA SER A 338 -8.66 -3.46 21.55
C SER A 338 -8.28 -2.70 22.81
N GLU A 339 -8.23 -1.36 22.75
CA GLU A 339 -7.89 -0.52 23.90
C GLU A 339 -8.88 -0.72 25.06
N LEU A 340 -10.19 -0.78 24.78
CA LEU A 340 -11.21 -1.06 25.78
C LEU A 340 -11.04 -2.46 26.38
N ASN A 341 -10.77 -3.46 25.54
CA ASN A 341 -10.56 -4.83 25.98
C ASN A 341 -9.31 -4.95 26.88
N ASP A 342 -8.20 -4.36 26.46
CA ASP A 342 -6.92 -4.40 27.19
C ASP A 342 -7.02 -3.68 28.55
N LYS A 343 -7.87 -2.65 28.64
CA LYS A 343 -8.16 -1.92 29.89
C LYS A 343 -9.24 -2.61 30.75
N GLY A 344 -9.85 -3.70 30.29
CA GLY A 344 -10.95 -4.37 30.98
C GLY A 344 -12.24 -3.53 31.06
N LEU A 345 -12.43 -2.60 30.12
CA LEU A 345 -13.57 -1.69 30.04
C LEU A 345 -14.59 -2.10 28.96
N LEU A 346 -14.43 -3.27 28.35
CA LEU A 346 -15.34 -3.77 27.32
C LEU A 346 -16.60 -4.39 27.96
N ASP A 347 -17.61 -3.57 28.20
CA ASP A 347 -18.95 -3.98 28.59
C ASP A 347 -19.98 -3.74 27.46
N GLU A 348 -21.21 -4.23 27.62
CA GLU A 348 -22.27 -4.10 26.62
C GLU A 348 -22.61 -2.64 26.31
N TYR A 349 -22.53 -1.76 27.31
CA TYR A 349 -22.81 -0.33 27.16
C TYR A 349 -21.73 0.36 26.30
N ASN A 350 -20.46 0.13 26.60
CA ASN A 350 -19.34 0.69 25.86
C ASN A 350 -19.27 0.11 24.45
N LEU A 351 -19.59 -1.17 24.28
CA LEU A 351 -19.71 -1.79 22.97
C LEU A 351 -20.85 -1.16 22.15
N SER A 352 -22.07 -1.01 22.70
CA SER A 352 -23.17 -0.30 22.01
C SER A 352 -22.81 1.14 21.66
N SER A 353 -22.18 1.88 22.58
CA SER A 353 -21.71 3.24 22.32
C SER A 353 -20.65 3.29 21.21
N LEU A 354 -19.73 2.32 21.18
CA LEU A 354 -18.73 2.20 20.12
C LEU A 354 -19.40 1.97 18.75
N ARG A 355 -20.40 1.09 18.71
CA ARG A 355 -21.17 0.73 17.51
C ARG A 355 -21.98 1.90 16.95
N GLU A 356 -22.70 2.61 17.81
CA GLU A 356 -23.71 3.59 17.40
C GLU A 356 -23.21 5.04 17.39
N LYS A 357 -22.20 5.36 18.21
CA LYS A 357 -21.81 6.75 18.56
C LYS A 357 -20.33 7.05 18.37
N THR A 358 -19.58 6.23 17.62
CA THR A 358 -18.15 6.48 17.37
C THR A 358 -17.79 6.63 15.90
N ILE A 359 -18.38 5.82 15.02
CA ILE A 359 -18.02 5.78 13.59
C ILE A 359 -19.08 6.45 12.71
N TRP A 360 -18.64 7.33 11.81
CA TRP A 360 -19.44 7.96 10.76
C TRP A 360 -18.70 7.91 9.43
N GLY A 361 -19.43 7.68 8.34
CA GLY A 361 -18.83 7.60 7.01
C GLY A 361 -19.77 8.05 5.91
N SER A 362 -19.22 8.59 4.83
CA SER A 362 -19.97 8.97 3.64
C SER A 362 -19.22 8.54 2.40
N GLU A 363 -19.95 8.03 1.42
CA GLU A 363 -19.41 7.58 0.14
C GLU A 363 -20.50 7.81 -0.92
N ILE A 364 -20.15 8.42 -2.05
CA ILE A 364 -21.13 8.79 -3.09
C ILE A 364 -21.63 7.56 -3.86
N SER A 365 -20.74 6.58 -4.02
CA SER A 365 -21.00 5.38 -4.80
C SER A 365 -21.63 4.25 -3.98
N ASP A 366 -21.97 3.19 -4.69
CA ASP A 366 -22.42 1.91 -4.13
C ASP A 366 -21.37 1.26 -3.20
N THR A 367 -20.12 1.74 -3.22
CA THR A 367 -19.05 1.31 -2.32
C THR A 367 -19.39 1.56 -0.85
N SER A 368 -20.28 2.53 -0.56
CA SER A 368 -20.87 2.74 0.77
C SER A 368 -21.49 1.46 1.38
N ARG A 369 -22.09 0.58 0.57
CA ARG A 369 -22.61 -0.71 1.03
C ARG A 369 -21.49 -1.65 1.46
N ILE A 370 -20.39 -1.66 0.72
CA ILE A 370 -19.19 -2.44 1.05
C ILE A 370 -18.63 -1.99 2.39
N ALA A 371 -18.54 -0.66 2.61
CA ALA A 371 -18.13 -0.11 3.90
C ALA A 371 -19.07 -0.54 5.04
N LYS A 372 -20.39 -0.42 4.86
CA LYS A 372 -21.37 -0.90 5.85
C LYS A 372 -21.14 -2.37 6.19
N MET A 373 -21.04 -3.22 5.18
CA MET A 373 -20.84 -4.65 5.35
C MET A 373 -19.53 -4.95 6.09
N ASN A 374 -18.41 -4.32 5.70
CA ASN A 374 -17.13 -4.50 6.38
C ASN A 374 -17.17 -4.05 7.85
N MET A 375 -17.88 -2.95 8.15
CA MET A 375 -18.07 -2.50 9.54
C MET A 375 -18.90 -3.49 10.36
N ILE A 376 -19.94 -4.10 9.78
CA ILE A 376 -20.73 -5.18 10.42
C ILE A 376 -19.82 -6.35 10.78
N LEU A 377 -18.92 -6.74 9.88
CA LEU A 377 -17.98 -7.86 10.11
C LEU A 377 -16.97 -7.59 11.22
N SER A 378 -16.42 -6.38 11.25
CA SER A 378 -15.30 -6.02 12.12
C SER A 378 -15.72 -5.81 13.57
N GLY A 379 -17.02 -5.75 13.88
CA GLY A 379 -17.53 -5.61 15.24
C GLY A 379 -18.73 -4.68 15.42
N ASP A 380 -19.32 -4.23 14.32
CA ASP A 380 -20.64 -3.58 14.20
C ASP A 380 -20.69 -2.05 14.34
N GLY A 381 -19.85 -1.31 13.59
CA GLY A 381 -19.88 0.18 13.56
C GLY A 381 -20.60 0.80 12.35
N HIS A 382 -21.61 0.12 11.80
CA HIS A 382 -22.18 0.45 10.48
C HIS A 382 -23.28 1.51 10.48
N SER A 383 -23.87 1.82 11.65
CA SER A 383 -25.12 2.58 11.80
C SER A 383 -25.09 3.96 11.15
N ASN A 384 -23.92 4.59 11.04
CA ASN A 384 -23.79 5.93 10.49
C ASN A 384 -23.00 6.01 9.18
N ILE A 385 -22.82 4.89 8.47
CA ILE A 385 -22.28 4.91 7.09
C ILE A 385 -23.42 5.23 6.13
N LYS A 386 -23.22 6.18 5.20
CA LYS A 386 -24.27 6.61 4.26
C LYS A 386 -23.79 6.68 2.82
N GLN A 387 -24.67 6.30 1.89
CA GLN A 387 -24.47 6.63 0.48
C GLN A 387 -24.87 8.09 0.26
N GLN A 388 -23.92 9.00 0.16
CA GLN A 388 -24.21 10.43 -0.01
C GLN A 388 -23.07 11.18 -0.67
N ASP A 389 -23.42 12.20 -1.45
CA ASP A 389 -22.44 13.18 -1.93
C ASP A 389 -22.08 14.16 -0.79
N SER A 390 -20.89 14.01 -0.23
CA SER A 390 -20.35 14.89 0.81
C SER A 390 -20.22 16.35 0.36
N PHE A 391 -20.02 16.62 -0.94
CA PHE A 391 -19.94 17.99 -1.44
C PHE A 391 -21.27 18.71 -1.37
N SER A 392 -22.36 18.04 -1.76
CA SER A 392 -23.73 18.60 -1.69
C SER A 392 -24.34 18.58 -0.28
N ASN A 393 -23.76 17.81 0.66
CA ASN A 393 -24.29 17.62 2.01
C ASN A 393 -23.29 18.06 3.09
N PRO A 394 -22.98 19.37 3.21
CA PRO A 394 -21.98 19.87 4.15
C PRO A 394 -22.38 19.59 5.60
N VAL A 395 -21.44 19.02 6.36
CA VAL A 395 -21.56 18.86 7.82
C VAL A 395 -20.74 19.95 8.51
N SER A 396 -21.26 20.50 9.61
CA SER A 396 -20.59 21.54 10.39
C SER A 396 -20.52 21.18 11.86
N ASP A 397 -19.35 21.40 12.48
CA ASP A 397 -19.17 21.41 13.95
C ASP A 397 -19.67 20.14 14.67
N LYS A 398 -19.33 18.95 14.15
CA LYS A 398 -19.92 17.69 14.62
C LYS A 398 -18.91 16.65 15.13
N TYR A 399 -17.77 16.51 14.47
CA TYR A 399 -16.86 15.36 14.68
C TYR A 399 -15.58 15.78 15.41
N SER A 400 -15.09 14.97 16.35
CA SER A 400 -13.80 15.25 17.02
C SER A 400 -12.61 14.74 16.22
N VAL A 401 -12.80 13.72 15.39
CA VAL A 401 -11.74 13.15 14.57
C VAL A 401 -12.23 13.04 13.14
N VAL A 402 -11.42 13.52 12.20
CA VAL A 402 -11.64 13.27 10.77
C VAL A 402 -10.41 12.60 10.18
N ILE A 403 -10.59 11.43 9.57
CA ILE A 403 -9.52 10.67 8.92
C ILE A 403 -9.99 10.33 7.52
N SER A 404 -9.22 10.65 6.49
CA SER A 404 -9.71 10.47 5.11
C SER A 404 -8.59 10.43 4.07
N ASN A 405 -8.83 9.72 2.97
CA ASN A 405 -8.11 9.88 1.71
C ASN A 405 -9.04 10.60 0.73
N ILE A 406 -8.77 11.88 0.43
CA ILE A 406 -9.69 12.66 -0.41
C ILE A 406 -9.69 12.11 -1.84
N PRO A 407 -10.79 12.24 -2.59
CA PRO A 407 -10.80 11.87 -4.00
C PRO A 407 -9.85 12.79 -4.80
N PHE A 408 -9.09 12.21 -5.73
CA PHE A 408 -8.09 12.96 -6.49
C PHE A 408 -8.70 13.48 -7.79
N ASN A 409 -8.63 14.82 -7.98
CA ASN A 409 -9.07 15.49 -9.21
C ASN A 409 -10.56 15.29 -9.57
N MET A 410 -11.43 15.09 -8.58
CA MET A 410 -12.87 15.17 -8.83
C MET A 410 -13.28 16.60 -9.21
N ASP A 411 -14.15 16.70 -10.21
CA ASP A 411 -14.80 17.96 -10.56
C ASP A 411 -15.92 18.28 -9.59
N VAL A 412 -16.14 19.57 -9.37
CA VAL A 412 -17.25 20.09 -8.57
C VAL A 412 -18.00 21.16 -9.38
N ASN A 413 -19.32 21.13 -9.28
CA ASN A 413 -20.16 22.16 -9.90
C ASN A 413 -20.20 23.43 -9.03
N GLU A 414 -20.85 24.48 -9.54
CA GLU A 414 -20.90 25.78 -8.86
C GLU A 414 -21.71 25.74 -7.57
N GLU A 415 -22.83 25.02 -7.58
CA GLU A 415 -23.71 24.87 -6.41
C GLU A 415 -22.97 24.18 -5.26
N GLN A 416 -22.24 23.09 -5.53
CA GLN A 416 -21.40 22.39 -4.56
C GLN A 416 -20.31 23.31 -4.00
N ALA A 417 -19.57 24.02 -4.85
CA ALA A 417 -18.47 24.87 -4.42
C ALA A 417 -18.93 26.07 -3.57
N GLN A 418 -20.13 26.61 -3.81
CA GLN A 418 -20.70 27.73 -3.05
C GLN A 418 -21.01 27.39 -1.58
N LEU A 419 -21.11 26.11 -1.22
CA LEU A 419 -21.37 25.66 0.15
C LEU A 419 -20.16 25.80 1.09
N TYR A 420 -18.98 26.11 0.53
CA TYR A 420 -17.69 26.18 1.23
C TYR A 420 -17.03 27.54 1.09
N LYS A 421 -16.19 27.90 2.07
CA LYS A 421 -15.49 29.18 2.12
C LYS A 421 -14.01 28.96 2.44
N PRO A 422 -13.07 29.51 1.64
CA PRO A 422 -13.29 30.33 0.42
C PRO A 422 -13.95 29.55 -0.73
N TYR A 423 -14.57 30.27 -1.66
CA TYR A 423 -15.14 29.68 -2.87
C TYR A 423 -14.01 29.25 -3.82
N ILE A 424 -13.86 27.95 -4.03
CA ILE A 424 -12.86 27.38 -4.94
C ILE A 424 -13.49 26.22 -5.70
N LYS A 425 -13.64 26.35 -7.02
CA LYS A 425 -14.23 25.31 -7.89
C LYS A 425 -13.20 24.22 -8.22
N LYS A 426 -12.72 23.52 -7.18
CA LYS A 426 -11.81 22.37 -7.25
C LYS A 426 -12.20 21.34 -6.20
N GLY A 427 -12.41 20.08 -6.60
CA GLY A 427 -12.83 19.02 -5.68
C GLY A 427 -11.87 18.79 -4.52
N ASN A 428 -10.55 18.85 -4.77
CA ASN A 428 -9.55 18.73 -3.69
C ASN A 428 -9.74 19.83 -2.62
N SER A 429 -9.98 21.08 -3.04
CA SER A 429 -10.23 22.19 -2.11
C SER A 429 -11.54 22.00 -1.35
N VAL A 430 -12.62 21.67 -2.05
CA VAL A 430 -13.93 21.44 -1.43
C VAL A 430 -13.87 20.30 -0.42
N SER A 431 -13.13 19.23 -0.71
CA SER A 431 -12.90 18.10 0.21
C SER A 431 -12.25 18.55 1.52
N ILE A 432 -11.15 19.30 1.44
CA ILE A 432 -10.42 19.80 2.61
C ILE A 432 -11.28 20.79 3.40
N LEU A 433 -11.99 21.68 2.72
CA LEU A 433 -12.91 22.63 3.37
C LEU A 433 -14.08 21.92 4.05
N HIS A 434 -14.62 20.85 3.47
CA HIS A 434 -15.65 20.02 4.10
C HIS A 434 -15.13 19.36 5.38
N ILE A 435 -13.93 18.77 5.32
CA ILE A 435 -13.28 18.14 6.48
C ILE A 435 -13.12 19.15 7.61
N LEU A 436 -12.53 20.32 7.34
CA LEU A 436 -12.32 21.36 8.34
C LEU A 436 -13.64 21.91 8.90
N LYS A 437 -14.66 22.09 8.04
CA LYS A 437 -15.99 22.53 8.47
C LYS A 437 -16.66 21.51 9.40
N SER A 438 -16.46 20.22 9.15
CA SER A 438 -17.08 19.13 9.92
C SER A 438 -16.48 18.93 11.32
N LEU A 439 -15.24 19.38 11.55
CA LEU A 439 -14.57 19.30 12.84
C LEU A 439 -15.29 20.11 13.92
N LYS A 440 -15.33 19.56 15.13
CA LYS A 440 -15.94 20.19 16.31
C LYS A 440 -15.05 21.33 16.80
N LYS A 441 -15.45 22.57 16.54
CA LYS A 441 -14.69 23.79 16.81
C LYS A 441 -14.42 24.00 18.28
N SER A 442 -15.40 23.73 19.14
CA SER A 442 -15.29 23.94 20.59
C SER A 442 -14.49 22.85 21.34
N ASN A 443 -14.00 21.82 20.65
CA ASN A 443 -13.29 20.71 21.27
C ASN A 443 -11.79 20.84 21.04
N SER A 444 -11.01 21.00 22.11
CA SER A 444 -9.54 21.10 22.07
C SER A 444 -8.85 19.83 21.60
N LYS A 445 -9.54 18.68 21.64
CA LYS A 445 -9.07 17.39 21.12
C LYS A 445 -9.42 17.17 19.64
N SER A 446 -10.09 18.13 19.00
CA SER A 446 -10.42 18.02 17.58
C SER A 446 -9.17 17.96 16.72
N ARG A 447 -9.13 16.99 15.81
CA ARG A 447 -7.97 16.75 14.95
C ARG A 447 -8.36 16.05 13.65
N ALA A 448 -7.58 16.26 12.61
CA ALA A 448 -7.75 15.54 11.36
C ALA A 448 -6.42 15.12 10.74
N SER A 449 -6.43 13.99 10.05
CA SER A 449 -5.30 13.53 9.24
C SER A 449 -5.82 13.12 7.86
N ILE A 450 -5.34 13.79 6.81
CA ILE A 450 -5.90 13.64 5.47
C ILE A 450 -4.81 13.43 4.43
N ILE A 451 -5.02 12.46 3.54
CA ILE A 451 -4.17 12.22 2.38
C ILE A 451 -4.61 13.16 1.27
N VAL A 452 -3.66 13.87 0.66
CA VAL A 452 -3.88 14.80 -0.44
C VAL A 452 -2.86 14.56 -1.55
N PRO A 453 -3.20 14.83 -2.83
CA PRO A 453 -2.20 14.86 -3.88
C PRO A 453 -1.33 16.12 -3.75
N ASP A 454 -0.04 16.03 -4.11
CA ASP A 454 0.90 17.15 -3.98
C ASP A 454 0.49 18.40 -4.79
N ALA A 455 -0.43 18.26 -5.74
CA ALA A 455 -1.09 19.40 -6.39
C ALA A 455 -1.68 20.40 -5.37
N VAL A 456 -2.25 19.92 -4.25
CA VAL A 456 -2.79 20.77 -3.17
C VAL A 456 -1.71 21.71 -2.61
N LEU A 457 -0.46 21.26 -2.58
CA LEU A 457 0.66 21.99 -1.99
C LEU A 457 1.14 23.16 -2.86
N ASN A 458 0.91 23.14 -4.19
CA ASN A 458 1.50 24.15 -5.08
C ASN A 458 0.66 24.56 -6.29
N ASP A 459 -0.55 24.03 -6.51
CA ASP A 459 -1.39 24.54 -7.60
C ASP A 459 -1.83 25.98 -7.30
N ARG A 460 -1.65 26.88 -8.27
CA ARG A 460 -2.04 28.29 -8.17
C ARG A 460 -3.54 28.44 -7.96
N SER A 461 -4.38 27.56 -8.52
CA SER A 461 -5.83 27.66 -8.34
C SER A 461 -6.30 27.32 -6.92
N MET A 462 -5.41 26.79 -6.07
CA MET A 462 -5.69 26.42 -4.67
C MET A 462 -4.91 27.30 -3.68
N LYS A 463 -4.38 28.44 -4.11
CA LYS A 463 -3.66 29.39 -3.25
C LYS A 463 -4.50 29.85 -2.06
N ASP A 464 -5.77 30.21 -2.30
CA ASP A 464 -6.69 30.69 -1.25
C ASP A 464 -7.02 29.60 -0.21
N LEU A 465 -7.01 28.32 -0.62
CA LEU A 465 -7.13 27.20 0.31
C LEU A 465 -5.92 27.16 1.25
N ARG A 466 -4.71 27.20 0.68
CA ARG A 466 -3.47 27.17 1.48
C ARG A 466 -3.40 28.37 2.42
N GLU A 467 -3.79 29.55 1.96
CA GLU A 467 -3.93 30.73 2.80
C GLU A 467 -4.88 30.48 3.98
N LYS A 468 -6.08 29.96 3.70
CA LYS A 468 -7.11 29.68 4.72
C LYS A 468 -6.64 28.70 5.79
N ILE A 469 -5.98 27.61 5.39
CA ILE A 469 -5.57 26.55 6.34
C ILE A 469 -4.33 26.94 7.16
N VAL A 470 -3.46 27.79 6.62
CA VAL A 470 -2.30 28.31 7.35
C VAL A 470 -2.73 29.40 8.33
N LYS A 471 -3.58 30.34 7.88
CA LYS A 471 -4.13 31.43 8.73
C LYS A 471 -5.06 30.94 9.82
N SER A 472 -5.74 29.81 9.65
CA SER A 472 -6.59 29.26 10.72
C SER A 472 -5.80 28.77 11.93
N GLY A 473 -4.49 28.58 11.80
CA GLY A 473 -3.65 28.00 12.85
C GLY A 473 -3.83 26.49 13.05
N GLN A 474 -4.79 25.87 12.36
CA GLN A 474 -5.10 24.46 12.52
C GLN A 474 -4.11 23.55 11.81
N LEU A 475 -3.50 23.97 10.70
CA LEU A 475 -2.49 23.15 10.02
C LEU A 475 -1.27 23.03 10.94
N LEU A 476 -1.05 21.85 11.53
CA LEU A 476 0.08 21.58 12.45
C LEU A 476 1.32 21.15 11.66
N GLY A 477 1.12 20.36 10.61
CA GLY A 477 2.20 19.91 9.77
C GLY A 477 1.75 19.09 8.58
N LEU A 478 2.74 18.67 7.80
CA LEU A 478 2.57 17.78 6.67
C LEU A 478 3.65 16.72 6.60
N ILE A 479 3.27 15.55 6.09
CA ILE A 479 4.15 14.39 5.93
C ILE A 479 4.19 14.08 4.43
N SER A 480 5.33 14.35 3.79
CA SER A 480 5.51 14.09 2.35
C SER A 480 5.86 12.63 2.13
N LEU A 481 5.04 11.91 1.37
CA LEU A 481 5.27 10.50 1.05
C LEU A 481 6.11 10.36 -0.23
N PRO A 482 6.87 9.26 -0.38
CA PRO A 482 7.55 8.95 -1.63
C PRO A 482 6.58 8.88 -2.81
N SER A 483 7.10 9.14 -4.01
CA SER A 483 6.38 8.74 -5.22
C SER A 483 6.12 7.23 -5.21
N LYS A 484 5.01 6.78 -5.83
CA LYS A 484 4.67 5.34 -5.99
C LYS A 484 4.26 4.59 -4.72
N VAL A 485 3.98 5.29 -3.61
CA VAL A 485 3.36 4.67 -2.42
C VAL A 485 2.01 4.02 -2.77
N PHE A 486 1.24 4.66 -3.65
CA PHE A 486 -0.08 4.22 -4.08
C PHE A 486 -0.07 3.37 -5.35
N GLU A 487 1.07 2.88 -5.81
CA GLU A 487 1.10 1.95 -6.96
C GLU A 487 0.55 0.57 -6.57
N PRO A 488 -0.19 -0.11 -7.47
CA PRO A 488 -0.40 0.22 -8.89
C PRO A 488 -1.59 1.15 -9.17
N TYR A 489 -2.22 1.74 -8.15
CA TYR A 489 -3.43 2.56 -8.30
C TYR A 489 -3.14 3.92 -8.93
N THR A 490 -2.14 4.63 -8.41
CA THR A 490 -1.74 5.94 -8.94
C THR A 490 -0.24 6.19 -8.79
N GLU A 491 0.34 6.82 -9.82
CA GLU A 491 1.71 7.34 -9.81
C GLU A 491 1.82 8.70 -9.11
N ALA A 492 0.68 9.28 -8.71
CA ALA A 492 0.63 10.56 -8.02
C ALA A 492 1.48 10.54 -6.75
N LYS A 493 2.24 11.63 -6.54
CA LYS A 493 2.88 11.88 -5.26
C LYS A 493 1.85 12.49 -4.32
N THR A 494 1.86 12.01 -3.10
CA THR A 494 0.86 12.33 -2.09
C THR A 494 1.54 12.78 -0.82
N SER A 495 0.82 13.55 -0.04
CA SER A 495 1.24 14.02 1.26
C SER A 495 0.09 13.88 2.24
N ILE A 496 0.39 13.79 3.53
CA ILE A 496 -0.60 13.77 4.60
C ILE A 496 -0.59 15.15 5.27
N LEU A 497 -1.74 15.81 5.35
CA LEU A 497 -1.91 17.04 6.13
C LEU A 497 -2.45 16.70 7.51
N VAL A 498 -1.82 17.25 8.55
CA VAL A 498 -2.19 17.05 9.95
C VAL A 498 -2.77 18.34 10.50
N PHE A 499 -4.00 18.25 11.00
CA PHE A 499 -4.75 19.37 11.55
C PHE A 499 -5.06 19.18 13.02
N GLY A 500 -4.96 20.28 13.78
CA GLY A 500 -5.38 20.41 15.17
C GLY A 500 -6.68 21.21 15.32
N SER A 501 -7.02 21.49 16.57
CA SER A 501 -8.23 22.20 16.95
C SER A 501 -8.14 23.71 16.69
N GLU A 502 -9.26 24.35 16.34
CA GLU A 502 -9.36 25.82 16.21
C GLU A 502 -9.22 26.55 17.56
N VAL A 503 -9.48 25.89 18.69
CA VAL A 503 -9.40 26.53 20.02
C VAL A 503 -8.02 26.45 20.66
N ASN A 504 -7.13 25.61 20.12
CA ASN A 504 -5.77 25.52 20.64
C ASN A 504 -4.96 26.73 20.15
N VAL A 505 -4.02 27.20 20.97
CA VAL A 505 -3.08 28.24 20.56
C VAL A 505 -2.28 27.72 19.37
N PRO A 506 -2.31 28.39 18.20
CA PRO A 506 -1.54 27.95 17.06
C PRO A 506 -0.04 27.98 17.35
N THR A 507 0.69 26.99 16.83
CA THR A 507 2.14 27.04 16.76
C THR A 507 2.58 28.13 15.78
N GLU A 508 3.74 28.75 15.99
CA GLU A 508 4.31 29.69 15.00
C GLU A 508 4.77 28.98 13.73
N LYS A 509 5.20 27.72 13.88
CA LYS A 509 5.76 26.88 12.81
C LYS A 509 4.85 25.71 12.45
N VAL A 510 4.91 25.33 11.18
CA VAL A 510 4.31 24.12 10.63
C VAL A 510 5.42 23.09 10.44
N PHE A 511 5.25 21.87 10.95
CA PHE A 511 6.25 20.82 10.75
C PHE A 511 6.12 20.18 9.37
N PHE A 512 7.24 19.76 8.80
CA PHE A 512 7.32 19.03 7.54
C PHE A 512 8.16 17.77 7.79
N PHE A 513 7.58 16.60 7.58
CA PHE A 513 8.31 15.34 7.68
C PHE A 513 8.44 14.68 6.30
N LYS A 514 9.66 14.34 5.91
CA LYS A 514 9.96 13.70 4.63
C LYS A 514 10.13 12.19 4.81
N VAL A 515 9.21 11.41 4.25
CA VAL A 515 9.33 9.95 4.19
C VAL A 515 10.09 9.58 2.93
N LYS A 516 11.17 8.81 3.06
CA LYS A 516 11.93 8.21 1.96
C LYS A 516 11.66 6.72 1.85
N ASN A 517 11.65 6.03 2.99
CA ASN A 517 11.37 4.62 3.13
C ASN A 517 10.08 4.43 3.93
N ASP A 518 9.01 3.99 3.25
CA ASP A 518 7.72 3.72 3.88
C ASP A 518 7.55 2.24 4.29
N GLY A 519 8.66 1.49 4.34
CA GLY A 519 8.69 0.08 4.72
C GLY A 519 8.44 -0.89 3.56
N PHE A 520 8.35 -0.39 2.31
CA PHE A 520 8.06 -1.21 1.13
C PHE A 520 8.88 -0.75 -0.09
N THR A 521 9.09 -1.66 -1.04
CA THR A 521 9.72 -1.30 -2.33
C THR A 521 8.82 -0.34 -3.11
N LEU A 522 9.37 0.74 -3.68
CA LEU A 522 8.68 1.68 -4.57
C LEU A 522 8.48 1.12 -5.99
N THR A 523 7.96 -0.11 -6.08
CA THR A 523 7.66 -0.82 -7.34
C THR A 523 6.19 -1.23 -7.36
N LYS A 524 5.64 -1.54 -8.54
CA LYS A 524 4.25 -2.02 -8.68
C LYS A 524 3.90 -3.23 -7.80
N ARG A 525 4.89 -4.04 -7.41
CA ARG A 525 4.69 -5.23 -6.56
C ARG A 525 4.69 -4.93 -5.06
N ARG A 526 5.13 -3.73 -4.63
CA ARG A 526 5.12 -3.25 -3.23
C ARG A 526 5.50 -4.35 -2.22
N ARG A 527 6.74 -4.85 -2.27
CA ARG A 527 7.22 -5.88 -1.33
C ARG A 527 7.67 -5.24 -0.01
N PRO A 528 7.35 -5.82 1.15
CA PRO A 528 7.85 -5.33 2.43
C PRO A 528 9.39 -5.29 2.45
N LEU A 529 9.95 -4.24 3.07
CA LEU A 529 11.36 -4.10 3.37
C LEU A 529 11.61 -4.46 4.83
N VAL A 530 12.81 -4.95 5.14
CA VAL A 530 13.20 -5.33 6.50
C VAL A 530 13.75 -4.11 7.23
N GLY A 531 13.39 -3.95 8.50
CA GLY A 531 13.91 -2.92 9.39
C GLY A 531 12.89 -1.85 9.75
N ILE A 532 13.34 -0.90 10.58
CA ILE A 532 12.57 0.30 10.95
C ILE A 532 12.50 1.21 9.73
N ASN A 533 11.30 1.70 9.42
CA ASN A 533 11.07 2.62 8.32
C ASN A 533 10.75 4.03 8.85
N ASP A 534 10.70 5.03 7.96
CA ASP A 534 10.55 6.42 8.37
C ASP A 534 9.15 6.71 8.97
N LEU A 535 8.13 5.89 8.69
CA LEU A 535 6.81 6.01 9.30
C LEU A 535 6.87 5.63 10.79
N ASP A 536 7.60 4.57 11.13
CA ASP A 536 7.79 4.14 12.52
C ASP A 536 8.58 5.20 13.31
N GLU A 537 9.63 5.75 12.70
CA GLU A 537 10.40 6.87 13.27
C GLU A 537 9.48 8.09 13.52
N PHE A 538 8.61 8.43 12.56
CA PHE A 538 7.67 9.53 12.72
C PHE A 538 6.67 9.29 13.85
N ILE A 539 6.13 8.07 14.02
CA ILE A 539 5.20 7.78 15.13
C ILE A 539 5.87 8.10 16.48
N ALA A 540 7.13 7.70 16.67
CA ALA A 540 7.87 7.98 17.89
C ALA A 540 8.15 9.48 18.11
N LEU A 541 8.42 10.24 17.05
CA LEU A 541 8.57 11.70 17.11
C LEU A 541 7.23 12.38 17.41
N HIS A 542 6.15 11.92 16.77
CA HIS A 542 4.81 12.46 16.93
C HIS A 542 4.28 12.28 18.36
N GLU A 543 4.61 11.17 19.02
CA GLU A 543 4.38 10.99 20.46
C GLU A 543 5.00 12.10 21.31
N GLN A 544 6.21 12.55 20.97
CA GLN A 544 6.90 13.63 21.67
C GLN A 544 6.24 14.98 21.36
N MET A 545 5.94 15.25 20.07
CA MET A 545 5.23 16.47 19.65
C MET A 545 3.88 16.62 20.36
N LEU A 546 3.13 15.54 20.54
CA LEU A 546 1.84 15.58 21.23
C LEU A 546 1.97 15.97 22.71
N LYS A 547 3.03 15.54 23.41
CA LYS A 547 3.27 15.88 24.82
C LYS A 547 3.49 17.38 25.03
N THR A 548 4.06 18.04 24.03
CA THR A 548 4.40 19.47 24.05
C THR A 548 3.37 20.30 23.29
N ASN A 549 2.26 19.69 22.85
CA ASN A 549 1.26 20.29 21.97
C ASN A 549 1.90 21.03 20.77
N TYR A 550 2.91 20.39 20.16
CA TYR A 550 3.67 20.88 19.00
C TYR A 550 4.46 22.19 19.21
N HIS A 551 4.58 22.70 20.43
CA HIS A 551 5.35 23.93 20.71
C HIS A 551 6.86 23.72 20.80
N GLU A 552 7.32 22.48 20.99
CA GLU A 552 8.74 22.15 21.06
C GLU A 552 9.27 21.73 19.67
N ILE A 553 10.46 22.23 19.34
CA ILE A 553 11.18 21.86 18.12
C ILE A 553 12.00 20.62 18.42
N LEU A 554 11.80 19.57 17.64
CA LEU A 554 12.57 18.34 17.71
C LEU A 554 13.62 18.31 16.61
N GLU A 555 14.79 17.77 16.90
CA GLU A 555 15.83 17.56 15.90
C GLU A 555 15.71 16.17 15.27
N HIS A 556 15.52 16.12 13.96
CA HIS A 556 15.57 14.88 13.19
C HIS A 556 15.90 15.16 11.73
N ARG A 557 16.70 14.30 11.09
CA ARG A 557 17.18 14.46 9.70
C ARG A 557 16.07 14.65 8.65
N ASN A 558 14.89 14.11 8.92
CA ASN A 558 13.73 14.14 8.03
C ASN A 558 12.65 15.13 8.49
N LEU A 559 12.87 15.85 9.58
CA LEU A 559 11.90 16.76 10.19
C LEU A 559 12.38 18.20 10.06
N PHE A 560 11.50 19.04 9.52
CA PHE A 560 11.76 20.45 9.28
C PHE A 560 10.63 21.29 9.88
N TYR A 561 10.89 22.55 10.18
CA TYR A 561 9.91 23.48 10.73
C TYR A 561 9.95 24.77 9.94
N VAL A 562 8.80 25.16 9.38
CA VAL A 562 8.66 26.36 8.56
C VAL A 562 7.72 27.34 9.24
N ASP A 563 8.14 28.60 9.34
CA ASP A 563 7.32 29.66 9.92
C ASP A 563 6.07 29.92 9.07
N ARG A 564 4.91 30.05 9.73
CA ARG A 564 3.63 30.32 9.03
C ARG A 564 3.70 31.57 8.17
N ASN A 565 4.43 32.59 8.61
CA ASN A 565 4.61 33.83 7.86
C ASN A 565 5.38 33.60 6.55
N ASP A 566 6.41 32.75 6.56
CA ASP A 566 7.17 32.40 5.35
C ASP A 566 6.29 31.61 4.37
N ILE A 567 5.39 30.79 4.90
CA ILE A 567 4.35 30.15 4.08
C ILE A 567 3.41 31.19 3.46
N LEU A 568 2.95 32.18 4.22
CA LEU A 568 1.99 33.18 3.72
C LEU A 568 2.60 34.23 2.79
N THR A 569 3.92 34.42 2.83
CA THR A 569 4.62 35.45 2.05
C THR A 569 5.30 34.93 0.79
N ASN A 570 5.49 33.61 0.66
CA ASN A 570 6.03 33.06 -0.58
C ASN A 570 5.04 33.22 -1.76
N SER A 571 5.56 33.19 -2.98
CA SER A 571 4.83 33.58 -4.20
C SER A 571 3.45 32.91 -4.38
N ASN A 572 3.28 31.67 -3.89
CA ASN A 572 2.11 30.85 -4.14
C ASN A 572 1.47 30.30 -2.86
N ASN A 573 1.85 30.81 -1.70
CA ASN A 573 1.55 30.20 -0.40
C ASN A 573 1.82 28.69 -0.42
N SER A 574 2.90 28.29 -1.10
CA SER A 574 3.24 26.90 -1.37
C SER A 574 3.41 26.14 -0.06
N LEU A 575 3.20 24.83 -0.07
CA LEU A 575 3.52 23.94 1.04
C LEU A 575 4.53 22.87 0.58
N LEU A 576 5.31 23.15 -0.46
CA LEU A 576 6.43 22.30 -0.86
C LEU A 576 7.66 22.65 -0.04
N LEU A 577 8.30 21.62 0.53
CA LEU A 577 9.48 21.79 1.37
C LEU A 577 10.63 22.52 0.65
N SER A 578 10.79 22.26 -0.66
CA SER A 578 11.82 22.87 -1.50
C SER A 578 11.69 24.39 -1.66
N GLN A 579 10.60 25.00 -1.21
CA GLN A 579 10.44 26.46 -1.21
C GLN A 579 11.09 27.13 0.00
N TYR A 580 11.47 26.36 1.03
CA TYR A 580 12.03 26.85 2.29
C TYR A 580 13.42 26.29 2.56
N HIS A 581 13.62 25.02 2.22
CA HIS A 581 14.89 24.32 2.36
C HIS A 581 15.46 24.05 0.96
N ASP A 582 16.16 25.06 0.43
CA ASP A 582 16.78 25.04 -0.90
C ASP A 582 18.28 25.39 -0.82
N GLU A 583 18.93 25.04 0.27
CA GLU A 583 20.36 25.30 0.45
C GLU A 583 21.20 24.56 -0.60
N LEU A 584 22.27 25.21 -1.06
CA LEU A 584 23.22 24.58 -1.97
C LEU A 584 23.99 23.50 -1.22
N ARG A 585 23.96 22.26 -1.71
CA ARG A 585 24.71 21.15 -1.12
C ARG A 585 26.21 21.36 -1.34
N ASP A 586 27.01 20.92 -0.37
CA ASP A 586 28.46 20.97 -0.50
C ASP A 586 28.93 20.12 -1.69
N GLY A 587 29.78 20.69 -2.55
CA GLY A 587 30.21 20.07 -3.80
C GLY A 587 29.15 20.03 -4.92
N PHE A 588 28.07 20.83 -4.84
CA PHE A 588 27.08 20.96 -5.89
C PHE A 588 27.02 22.37 -6.47
N ILE A 589 26.50 22.47 -7.70
CA ILE A 589 26.23 23.74 -8.40
C ILE A 589 24.81 23.75 -8.95
N ARG A 590 24.19 24.94 -8.98
CA ARG A 590 22.83 25.12 -9.55
C ARG A 590 22.87 25.23 -11.06
N ILE A 591 21.84 24.69 -11.72
CA ILE A 591 21.63 24.84 -13.15
C ILE A 591 21.62 26.31 -13.58
N GLU A 592 21.00 27.21 -12.80
CA GLU A 592 20.95 28.64 -13.13
C GLU A 592 22.31 29.35 -13.12
N THR A 593 23.30 28.79 -12.41
CA THR A 593 24.65 29.32 -12.39
C THR A 593 25.32 29.07 -13.73
N ILE A 594 25.20 27.84 -14.25
CA ILE A 594 25.95 27.36 -15.42
C ILE A 594 25.17 27.43 -16.74
N MET A 595 23.84 27.44 -16.70
CA MET A 595 22.97 27.46 -17.87
C MET A 595 22.03 28.67 -17.87
N GLU A 596 21.67 29.10 -19.07
CA GLU A 596 20.68 30.15 -19.31
C GLU A 596 19.53 29.67 -20.20
N ARG A 597 18.37 30.30 -20.05
CA ARG A 597 17.17 29.94 -20.80
C ARG A 597 17.15 30.64 -22.16
N ILE A 598 17.08 29.85 -23.23
CA ILE A 598 16.96 30.35 -24.60
C ILE A 598 15.49 30.60 -24.96
N ARG A 599 15.24 31.68 -25.70
CA ARG A 599 13.90 32.09 -26.17
C ARG A 599 13.93 32.41 -27.67
N GLU A 600 14.49 31.49 -28.44
CA GLU A 600 14.55 31.58 -29.90
C GLU A 600 13.33 30.88 -30.50
N LYS A 601 12.63 31.56 -31.41
CA LYS A 601 11.45 31.05 -32.11
C LYS A 601 11.85 30.47 -33.46
N ASN A 602 11.13 29.44 -33.90
CA ASN A 602 11.46 28.69 -35.10
C ASN A 602 10.99 29.37 -36.40
N SER A 603 11.35 30.65 -36.62
CA SER A 603 11.00 31.38 -37.85
C SER A 603 11.48 30.69 -39.13
N ASP A 604 12.60 29.96 -39.03
CA ASP A 604 13.27 29.31 -40.15
C ASP A 604 12.72 27.89 -40.44
N ARG A 605 11.69 27.46 -39.71
CA ARG A 605 11.00 26.16 -39.88
C ARG A 605 11.93 24.93 -39.82
N PHE A 606 12.82 24.89 -38.84
CA PHE A 606 13.61 23.70 -38.52
C PHE A 606 12.71 22.48 -38.21
N PRO A 607 13.19 21.25 -38.48
CA PRO A 607 12.46 20.02 -38.19
C PRO A 607 12.08 19.87 -36.71
N THR A 608 10.91 19.28 -36.45
CA THR A 608 10.42 19.09 -35.09
C THR A 608 11.03 17.85 -34.45
N ALA A 609 11.72 18.05 -33.33
CA ALA A 609 12.24 16.98 -32.47
C ALA A 609 11.29 16.68 -31.31
N SER A 610 11.29 15.43 -30.88
CA SER A 610 10.54 14.96 -29.72
C SER A 610 11.42 14.83 -28.48
N ILE A 611 10.87 15.18 -27.32
CA ILE A 611 11.52 14.95 -26.03
C ILE A 611 10.87 13.73 -25.37
N THR A 612 11.64 12.66 -25.23
CA THR A 612 11.18 11.38 -24.71
C THR A 612 12.13 10.85 -23.62
N ASN A 613 11.69 9.82 -22.91
CA ASN A 613 12.53 9.01 -22.00
C ASN A 613 13.00 7.71 -22.68
N SER A 614 12.68 7.48 -23.96
CA SER A 614 13.10 6.26 -24.67
C SER A 614 14.57 6.33 -25.06
N GLU A 615 15.01 7.51 -25.49
CA GLU A 615 16.37 7.70 -25.96
C GLU A 615 17.34 7.87 -24.80
N PHE A 616 18.54 7.30 -24.94
CA PHE A 616 19.61 7.52 -23.98
C PHE A 616 20.21 8.92 -24.14
N TRP A 617 20.69 9.24 -25.35
CA TRP A 617 21.12 10.56 -25.79
C TRP A 617 20.12 11.16 -26.79
N GLY A 618 20.15 12.47 -26.99
CA GLY A 618 19.51 13.07 -28.16
C GLY A 618 18.09 13.61 -27.93
N MET A 619 17.54 14.12 -29.03
CA MET A 619 16.12 14.44 -29.23
C MET A 619 15.76 14.00 -30.66
N PRO A 620 15.19 12.81 -30.84
CA PRO A 620 14.94 12.24 -32.17
C PRO A 620 13.90 13.06 -32.93
N LEU A 621 13.99 13.05 -34.26
CA LEU A 621 12.99 13.70 -35.10
C LEU A 621 11.65 12.97 -34.99
N GLY A 622 10.54 13.71 -35.10
CA GLY A 622 9.20 13.11 -35.04
C GLY A 622 9.00 12.00 -36.08
N GLU A 623 9.50 12.21 -37.31
CA GLU A 623 9.42 11.24 -38.41
C GLU A 623 10.18 9.94 -38.10
N GLU A 624 11.36 10.02 -37.47
CA GLU A 624 12.16 8.84 -37.10
C GLU A 624 11.49 8.00 -36.01
N LEU A 625 10.81 8.65 -35.07
CA LEU A 625 10.16 7.98 -33.94
C LEU A 625 8.81 7.34 -34.30
N TRP A 626 8.03 8.01 -35.16
CA TRP A 626 6.62 7.69 -35.37
C TRP A 626 6.30 7.27 -36.82
N GLY A 627 7.29 7.29 -37.72
CA GLY A 627 7.20 6.85 -39.10
C GLY A 627 6.73 7.94 -40.09
N GLU A 628 6.76 7.62 -41.38
CA GLU A 628 6.40 8.54 -42.49
C GLU A 628 4.95 9.05 -42.42
N ASN A 629 4.06 8.33 -41.74
CA ASN A 629 2.65 8.72 -41.53
C ASN A 629 2.46 9.58 -40.27
N PHE A 630 3.53 10.03 -39.62
CA PHE A 630 3.44 10.88 -38.44
C PHE A 630 2.97 12.28 -38.82
N ILE A 631 1.68 12.52 -38.67
CA ILE A 631 1.13 13.87 -38.60
C ILE A 631 1.38 14.35 -37.17
N SER A 632 2.29 15.31 -37.02
CA SER A 632 2.48 16.04 -35.77
C SER A 632 1.11 16.44 -35.20
N VAL A 633 0.79 16.02 -33.97
CA VAL A 633 -0.46 16.40 -33.24
C VAL A 633 -0.51 17.91 -32.97
N THR A 634 0.60 18.60 -33.26
CA THR A 634 0.79 20.03 -33.14
C THR A 634 0.86 20.65 -34.54
N SER A 635 0.29 21.86 -34.70
CA SER A 635 0.02 22.56 -35.97
C SER A 635 1.08 22.37 -37.07
N GLU A 636 0.65 22.27 -38.34
CA GLU A 636 1.53 22.31 -39.53
C GLU A 636 2.48 23.52 -39.52
N ASP A 637 2.04 24.62 -38.89
CA ASP A 637 2.89 25.75 -38.57
C ASP A 637 3.64 25.51 -37.24
N ASN A 638 4.94 25.27 -37.33
CA ASN A 638 5.84 25.14 -36.19
C ASN A 638 6.65 26.41 -35.92
N SER A 639 6.32 27.56 -36.53
CA SER A 639 7.07 28.81 -36.35
C SER A 639 7.14 29.28 -34.90
N ASP A 640 6.12 28.93 -34.11
CA ASP A 640 6.03 29.26 -32.69
C ASP A 640 6.86 28.38 -31.77
N TYR A 641 7.53 27.35 -32.30
CA TYR A 641 8.29 26.38 -31.52
C TYR A 641 9.62 26.99 -31.06
N SER A 642 10.22 26.38 -30.04
CA SER A 642 11.51 26.82 -29.52
C SER A 642 12.63 26.13 -30.29
N VAL A 643 13.57 26.91 -30.81
CA VAL A 643 14.77 26.38 -31.48
C VAL A 643 15.71 25.78 -30.45
N VAL A 644 16.29 24.63 -30.79
CA VAL A 644 17.26 23.89 -29.99
C VAL A 644 18.49 23.62 -30.86
N ARG A 645 19.63 24.20 -30.48
CA ARG A 645 20.90 24.07 -31.19
C ARG A 645 21.77 23.02 -30.53
N LYS A 646 22.86 22.63 -31.20
CA LYS A 646 23.82 21.67 -30.65
C LYS A 646 24.21 22.04 -29.21
N ASN A 647 24.23 21.02 -28.34
CA ASN A 647 24.52 21.11 -26.90
C ASN A 647 23.46 21.84 -26.05
N ASP A 648 22.34 22.28 -26.63
CA ASP A 648 21.20 22.72 -25.86
C ASP A 648 20.46 21.54 -25.24
N ILE A 649 19.94 21.77 -24.04
CA ILE A 649 19.09 20.82 -23.31
C ILE A 649 17.67 21.36 -23.31
N SER A 650 16.71 20.48 -23.58
CA SER A 650 15.30 20.78 -23.41
C SER A 650 14.60 19.66 -22.64
N PHE A 651 13.49 19.98 -21.98
CA PHE A 651 12.71 18.99 -21.25
C PHE A 651 11.22 19.25 -21.35
N ASN A 652 10.44 18.19 -21.13
CA ASN A 652 9.00 18.30 -20.98
C ASN A 652 8.67 18.59 -19.51
N PRO A 653 8.16 19.79 -19.15
CA PRO A 653 7.85 20.14 -17.77
C PRO A 653 6.96 19.11 -17.09
N ALA A 654 5.95 18.59 -17.78
CA ALA A 654 4.96 17.65 -17.24
C ALA A 654 5.47 16.19 -17.11
N ARG A 655 6.71 15.91 -17.52
CA ARG A 655 7.32 14.57 -17.53
C ARG A 655 8.78 14.58 -17.10
N ALA A 656 9.25 15.66 -16.46
CA ALA A 656 10.63 15.77 -15.99
C ALA A 656 10.97 14.71 -14.93
N ASN A 657 10.02 14.42 -14.03
CA ASN A 657 10.14 13.38 -13.00
C ASN A 657 10.35 11.97 -13.57
N ILE A 658 9.86 11.71 -14.78
CA ILE A 658 10.07 10.46 -15.52
C ILE A 658 11.12 10.61 -16.62
N ARG A 659 12.09 11.51 -16.41
CA ARG A 659 13.33 11.64 -17.20
C ARG A 659 13.13 12.07 -18.65
N SER A 660 12.04 12.81 -18.93
CA SER A 660 11.76 13.36 -20.26
C SER A 660 12.64 14.59 -20.56
N PHE A 661 13.94 14.36 -20.72
CA PHE A 661 14.98 15.32 -21.07
C PHE A 661 15.65 14.93 -22.40
N GLY A 662 15.94 15.92 -23.24
CA GLY A 662 16.64 15.77 -24.52
C GLY A 662 17.86 16.69 -24.60
N LEU A 663 18.95 16.16 -25.15
CA LEU A 663 20.18 16.90 -25.47
C LEU A 663 20.30 16.97 -26.99
N CYS A 664 20.46 18.14 -27.58
CA CYS A 664 20.62 18.25 -29.02
C CYS A 664 22.06 17.88 -29.43
N LYS A 665 22.22 16.73 -30.09
CA LYS A 665 23.50 16.26 -30.64
C LYS A 665 23.68 16.63 -32.11
N SER A 666 22.63 17.08 -32.79
CA SER A 666 22.66 17.46 -34.20
C SER A 666 23.43 18.76 -34.41
N GLU A 667 24.26 18.81 -35.47
CA GLU A 667 24.88 20.07 -35.92
C GLU A 667 23.84 21.05 -36.48
N SER A 668 22.81 20.52 -37.13
CA SER A 668 21.67 21.30 -37.63
C SER A 668 20.68 21.58 -36.51
N PRO A 669 20.19 22.83 -36.34
CA PRO A 669 19.17 23.14 -35.36
C PRO A 669 17.88 22.34 -35.58
N VAL A 670 17.19 22.06 -34.48
CA VAL A 670 15.85 21.45 -34.48
C VAL A 670 14.89 22.32 -33.68
N ALA A 671 13.60 22.02 -33.75
CA ALA A 671 12.57 22.74 -33.01
C ALA A 671 11.82 21.80 -32.06
N VAL A 672 11.45 22.30 -30.88
CA VAL A 672 10.60 21.59 -29.91
C VAL A 672 9.40 22.44 -29.54
N SER A 673 8.30 21.80 -29.10
CA SER A 673 7.09 22.51 -28.67
C SER A 673 7.42 23.70 -27.77
N SER A 674 6.74 24.83 -27.96
CA SER A 674 6.93 26.04 -27.16
C SER A 674 6.69 25.86 -25.66
N ALA A 675 5.99 24.78 -25.29
CA ALA A 675 5.80 24.36 -23.90
C ALA A 675 7.11 23.84 -23.26
N TYR A 676 8.09 23.40 -24.05
CA TYR A 676 9.34 22.77 -23.60
C TYR A 676 10.45 23.83 -23.48
N PRO A 677 10.90 24.16 -22.26
CA PRO A 677 11.97 25.12 -22.06
C PRO A 677 13.28 24.63 -22.68
N VAL A 678 14.06 25.55 -23.25
CA VAL A 678 15.40 25.28 -23.80
C VAL A 678 16.43 26.00 -22.95
N PHE A 679 17.51 25.29 -22.61
CA PHE A 679 18.62 25.77 -21.81
C PHE A 679 19.95 25.52 -22.52
N ARG A 680 20.84 26.51 -22.45
CA ARG A 680 22.20 26.47 -23.02
C ARG A 680 23.21 26.75 -21.93
N LEU A 681 24.40 26.15 -22.01
CA LEU A 681 25.54 26.57 -21.18
C LEU A 681 25.87 28.04 -21.45
N LYS A 682 26.04 28.82 -20.40
CA LYS A 682 26.50 30.20 -20.53
C LYS A 682 27.92 30.21 -21.07
N GLU A 683 28.23 31.20 -21.90
CA GLU A 683 29.51 31.30 -22.61
C GLU A 683 30.73 31.21 -21.67
N GLU A 684 30.65 31.85 -20.50
CA GLU A 684 31.69 31.85 -19.46
C GLU A 684 31.95 30.48 -18.79
N TYR A 685 31.06 29.50 -19.01
CA TYR A 685 31.16 28.13 -18.48
C TYR A 685 31.44 27.06 -19.54
N THR A 686 31.48 27.40 -20.83
CA THR A 686 31.71 26.44 -21.93
C THR A 686 33.07 25.71 -21.83
N GLY A 687 34.05 26.28 -21.14
CA GLY A 687 35.34 25.62 -20.84
C GLY A 687 35.42 24.93 -19.48
N LYS A 688 34.36 24.99 -18.67
CA LYS A 688 34.30 24.44 -17.30
C LYS A 688 33.28 23.31 -17.16
N TYR A 689 32.26 23.28 -18.02
CA TYR A 689 31.23 22.25 -18.02
C TYR A 689 30.97 21.72 -19.43
N LEU A 690 30.68 20.42 -19.50
CA LEU A 690 30.16 19.78 -20.71
C LEU A 690 28.64 19.69 -20.64
N ALA A 691 27.95 20.02 -21.75
CA ALA A 691 26.49 19.89 -21.81
C ALA A 691 26.05 18.42 -21.65
N GLU A 692 26.82 17.49 -22.20
CA GLU A 692 26.67 16.06 -22.00
C GLU A 692 26.70 15.66 -20.53
N TYR A 693 27.65 16.21 -19.76
CA TYR A 693 27.76 15.93 -18.34
C TYR A 693 26.51 16.43 -17.59
N VAL A 694 26.11 17.69 -17.82
CA VAL A 694 24.90 18.26 -17.20
C VAL A 694 23.67 17.41 -17.52
N TYR A 695 23.53 17.00 -18.79
CA TYR A 695 22.45 16.12 -19.24
C TYR A 695 22.44 14.77 -18.51
N LEU A 696 23.60 14.12 -18.37
CA LEU A 696 23.72 12.87 -17.63
C LEU A 696 23.30 13.02 -16.17
N GLN A 697 23.67 14.14 -15.52
CA GLN A 697 23.27 14.40 -14.15
C GLN A 697 21.74 14.52 -14.02
N ILE A 698 21.09 15.39 -14.81
CA ILE A 698 19.65 15.62 -14.69
C ILE A 698 18.79 14.43 -15.15
N LYS A 699 19.31 13.56 -16.02
CA LYS A 699 18.56 12.42 -16.57
C LYS A 699 18.81 11.10 -15.83
N HIS A 700 20.02 10.87 -15.35
CA HIS A 700 20.45 9.56 -14.86
C HIS A 700 20.97 9.55 -13.42
N ASN A 701 21.39 10.67 -12.83
CA ASN A 701 21.86 10.69 -11.44
C ASN A 701 20.68 10.52 -10.46
N PRO A 702 20.64 9.46 -9.63
CA PRO A 702 19.55 9.22 -8.70
C PRO A 702 19.30 10.36 -7.71
N GLU A 703 20.36 11.03 -7.24
CA GLU A 703 20.26 12.12 -6.26
C GLU A 703 19.66 13.38 -6.87
N VAL A 704 20.04 13.70 -8.11
CA VAL A 704 19.49 14.83 -8.87
C VAL A 704 18.04 14.55 -9.27
N LEU A 705 17.71 13.30 -9.59
CA LEU A 705 16.33 12.89 -9.87
C LEU A 705 15.44 12.97 -8.63
N GLU A 706 15.97 12.68 -7.43
CA GLU A 706 15.25 12.89 -6.17
C GLU A 706 14.94 14.39 -5.98
N ASP A 707 15.94 15.26 -6.18
CA ASP A 707 15.78 16.73 -6.12
C ASP A 707 14.72 17.24 -7.13
N ILE A 708 14.75 16.76 -8.37
CA ILE A 708 13.74 17.07 -9.39
C ILE A 708 12.34 16.61 -8.95
N ALA A 709 12.22 15.40 -8.41
CA ALA A 709 10.94 14.85 -7.96
C ALA A 709 10.38 15.58 -6.71
N GLU A 710 11.24 16.17 -5.90
CA GLU A 710 10.84 17.00 -4.75
C GLU A 710 10.33 18.38 -5.15
N ARG A 711 10.88 18.95 -6.23
CA ARG A 711 10.46 20.23 -6.79
C ARG A 711 9.25 20.12 -7.71
N ALA A 712 9.02 18.93 -8.28
CA ALA A 712 7.89 18.68 -9.16
C ALA A 712 6.57 18.60 -8.35
N TYR A 713 5.48 19.06 -8.95
CA TYR A 713 4.16 19.09 -8.33
C TYR A 713 3.06 18.68 -9.30
N GLY A 714 1.94 18.16 -8.79
CA GLY A 714 0.80 17.74 -9.60
C GLY A 714 0.34 16.32 -9.26
N THR A 715 -0.86 15.98 -9.72
CA THR A 715 -1.49 14.68 -9.42
C THR A 715 -1.07 13.60 -10.43
N ILE A 716 -1.59 13.66 -11.66
CA ILE A 716 -1.37 12.60 -12.68
C ILE A 716 -0.11 12.89 -13.51
N ARG A 717 0.13 14.16 -13.84
CA ARG A 717 1.36 14.62 -14.51
C ARG A 717 2.08 15.56 -13.57
N GLN A 718 3.18 15.10 -12.99
CA GLN A 718 4.01 15.96 -12.16
C GLN A 718 4.76 16.94 -13.07
N SER A 719 4.60 18.22 -12.78
CA SER A 719 5.20 19.30 -13.53
C SER A 719 6.37 19.88 -12.77
N LEU A 720 7.52 19.99 -13.42
CA LEU A 720 8.65 20.79 -12.97
C LEU A 720 8.60 22.13 -13.69
N SER A 721 8.39 23.21 -12.94
CA SER A 721 8.40 24.55 -13.53
C SER A 721 9.81 24.91 -14.01
N LYS A 722 9.90 25.79 -15.01
CA LYS A 722 11.18 26.33 -15.52
C LYS A 722 11.97 27.08 -14.46
N ASP A 723 11.30 27.70 -13.48
CA ASP A 723 11.97 28.41 -12.39
C ASP A 723 12.45 27.44 -11.30
N GLU A 724 11.76 26.32 -11.11
CA GLU A 724 12.24 25.25 -10.23
C GLU A 724 13.38 24.44 -10.86
N PHE A 725 13.34 24.21 -12.17
CA PHE A 725 14.45 23.55 -12.89
C PHE A 725 15.77 24.31 -12.76
N LYS A 726 15.73 25.64 -12.77
CA LYS A 726 16.91 26.51 -12.55
C LYS A 726 17.60 26.26 -11.21
N LYS A 727 16.83 25.90 -10.19
CA LYS A 727 17.33 25.65 -8.83
C LYS A 727 17.86 24.23 -8.63
N VAL A 728 17.62 23.33 -9.59
CA VAL A 728 18.15 21.96 -9.55
C VAL A 728 19.65 22.01 -9.40
N GLN A 729 20.17 21.13 -8.55
CA GLN A 729 21.58 21.08 -8.20
C GLN A 729 22.21 19.82 -8.81
N ILE A 730 23.40 19.97 -9.39
CA ILE A 730 24.19 18.85 -9.93
C ILE A 730 25.58 18.83 -9.28
N PRO A 731 26.27 17.68 -9.20
CA PRO A 731 27.62 17.63 -8.64
C PRO A 731 28.58 18.54 -9.41
N ASP A 732 29.32 19.36 -8.67
CA ASP A 732 30.32 20.28 -9.19
C ASP A 732 31.67 19.57 -9.32
N LEU A 733 31.89 18.96 -10.49
CA LEU A 733 33.12 18.20 -10.78
C LEU A 733 34.07 19.00 -11.68
N PRO A 734 35.39 18.87 -11.50
CA PRO A 734 36.37 19.42 -12.44
C PRO A 734 36.15 18.90 -13.86
N ILE A 735 36.46 19.73 -14.86
CA ILE A 735 36.23 19.41 -16.28
C ILE A 735 36.85 18.06 -16.70
N CYS A 736 38.03 17.71 -16.18
CA CYS A 736 38.69 16.43 -16.49
C CYS A 736 37.89 15.21 -16.01
N GLU A 737 37.22 15.28 -14.86
CA GLU A 737 36.35 14.22 -14.37
C GLU A 737 35.04 14.16 -15.17
N GLN A 738 34.51 15.32 -15.56
CA GLN A 738 33.35 15.36 -16.46
C GLN A 738 33.67 14.70 -17.80
N GLU A 739 34.81 15.02 -18.42
CA GLU A 739 35.30 14.40 -19.65
C GLU A 739 35.44 12.89 -19.50
N ARG A 740 36.05 12.43 -18.39
CA ARG A 740 36.20 11.00 -18.08
C ARG A 740 34.84 10.29 -18.03
N ILE A 741 33.85 10.88 -17.34
CA ILE A 741 32.50 10.31 -17.21
C ILE A 741 31.81 10.27 -18.59
N VAL A 742 31.83 11.37 -19.33
CA VAL A 742 31.17 11.47 -20.64
C VAL A 742 31.80 10.49 -21.64
N THR A 743 33.12 10.38 -21.69
CA THR A 743 33.82 9.44 -22.57
C THR A 743 33.53 7.98 -22.20
N ASP A 744 33.54 7.63 -20.91
CA ASP A 744 33.19 6.27 -20.47
C ASP A 744 31.75 5.90 -20.86
N VAL A 745 30.79 6.79 -20.61
CA VAL A 745 29.39 6.57 -21.00
C VAL A 745 29.22 6.46 -22.51
N ASN A 746 29.86 7.34 -23.29
CA ASN A 746 29.79 7.30 -24.75
C ASN A 746 30.38 6.00 -25.30
N SER A 747 31.56 5.57 -24.83
CA SER A 747 32.18 4.32 -25.29
C SER A 747 31.31 3.09 -25.04
N LYS A 748 30.63 3.03 -23.89
CA LYS A 748 29.69 1.96 -23.55
C LYS A 748 28.42 2.03 -24.38
N PHE A 749 27.92 3.23 -24.66
CA PHE A 749 26.73 3.43 -25.47
C PHE A 749 26.98 3.04 -26.94
N GLU A 750 28.13 3.39 -27.50
CA GLU A 750 28.55 2.98 -28.84
C GLU A 750 28.67 1.45 -28.94
N LEU A 751 29.32 0.82 -27.95
CA LEU A 751 29.40 -0.65 -27.88
C LEU A 751 28.01 -1.29 -27.82
N TYR A 752 27.10 -0.74 -27.01
CA TYR A 752 25.72 -1.23 -26.92
C TYR A 752 25.00 -1.16 -28.27
N ASN A 753 25.11 -0.05 -29.00
CA ASN A 753 24.49 0.08 -30.32
C ASN A 753 25.10 -0.88 -31.33
N SER A 754 26.43 -1.02 -31.35
CA SER A 754 27.12 -1.99 -32.22
C SER A 754 26.62 -3.42 -31.98
N LEU A 755 26.47 -3.83 -30.72
CA LEU A 755 25.99 -5.16 -30.37
C LEU A 755 24.50 -5.34 -30.70
N LYS A 756 23.70 -4.28 -30.51
CA LYS A 756 22.27 -4.27 -30.87
C LYS A 756 22.08 -4.43 -32.38
N ASP A 757 22.88 -3.73 -33.19
CA ASP A 757 22.85 -3.84 -34.64
C ASP A 757 23.33 -5.22 -35.11
N GLU A 758 24.41 -5.74 -34.52
CA GLU A 758 24.87 -7.11 -34.78
C GLU A 758 23.74 -8.13 -34.52
N LEU A 759 23.06 -8.01 -33.37
CA LEU A 759 21.92 -8.87 -33.02
C LEU A 759 20.75 -8.75 -34.01
N ASN A 760 20.44 -7.53 -34.48
CA ASN A 760 19.37 -7.32 -35.47
C ASN A 760 19.73 -7.89 -36.85
N THR A 761 21.02 -7.98 -37.17
CA THR A 761 21.50 -8.58 -38.44
C THR A 761 21.64 -10.10 -38.37
N LEU A 762 21.63 -10.69 -37.17
CA LEU A 762 21.59 -12.14 -37.01
C LEU A 762 20.24 -12.66 -37.53
N LYS A 763 20.29 -13.39 -38.66
CA LYS A 763 19.18 -14.21 -39.13
C LYS A 763 19.06 -15.43 -38.23
N LEU A 764 18.33 -15.27 -37.12
CA LEU A 764 17.89 -16.35 -36.24
C LEU A 764 16.72 -17.12 -36.84
#